data_AF-A0A1M7ZV51-F1
#
_entry.id   AF-A0A1M7ZV51-F1
#
_cell.length_a   1.000
_cell.length_b   1.000
_cell.length_c   1.000
_cell.angle_alpha   90.00
_cell.angle_beta   90.00
_cell.angle_gamma   90.00
#
_symmetry.space_group_name_H-M   'P 1'
#
loop_
_entity.id
_entity.type
_entity.pdbx_description
1 polymer ?
#
loop_
_entity_poly.entity_id
_entity_poly.type
_entity_poly.pdbx_seq_one_letter_code
_entity_poly.pdbx_strand_id
1 'polypeptide(L)'
;MNLNITHIISFCKGVFHGNSTEFTASHISIDSRSLQNGNNTLFFAIKGQNHDAHLYLEELIAKGVRYFVVEYIPEHVYEKANFIIVENSLKALHQTAIGYRKQFDFPFVGITGSNGKTIVKEWLNFLLSPNHLIVRNPKSYNSQVGVPLSILAIEGNYDLGIFEAGISLPNEMSNLEHIIQPKYGILTNIGSVHDEGFPNREAKIKEKIKLFENCSDIFLEKNAEIEALLPENSQKHTWSFSDESANLFVSKKKENGKTELTFKKTTNTFSVNIPFSDENSIENVVTCVNFMLFLGEEIPFIQNRVAELYPVELRLQAKKGINNCLVIDDSYSVDYQSLKIALDFLEQQKLHDKKTIILSDIFTSGIAAETLYNQVKQLLSKNKIDRIITIGETIGKQLNDLPNVISFATTQEFLQRFNTQSFQNETILVKGARGFNFHEIVVLLEAKNHETILEINLDAISHNLNFYKSKLKPETKIMVMVKAFGYGNGGYEIAKLLEHHKVDYLGVAFADEGIELRKAGITTPIMVLNPENSSFRAMIAYNLEPEIYSITGLQAFLKITQHQNISHYPIHIKLDTGMHRLGFEPHLIAELCSLLKNNNFVKVKSVFSHLAASDDLEYDDFTKLQFQRFDAMYSELEKALPSKPIRHILNTSGIFNYAEKQMEMARLGIGLYGIGNSEQELKVLENVSTLKTIISQIREVLPEESVGYSRRFRVTQKMKVATIPIGYADGIRRAWGNEKGFVTINNQKATILGSICMDMMMVNVTDINCKPGDEVIVFGKNPKVTEMASVIGTIPYEILTGISQRVKRIFYKN
;
A
#
# COMPACT_ATOMS: atom_id res chain seq x y z
N MET A 1 -9.18 5.18 33.26
CA MET A 1 -7.77 5.24 33.70
C MET A 1 -7.67 6.39 34.71
N ASN A 2 -7.17 6.14 35.92
CA ASN A 2 -6.84 7.20 36.87
C ASN A 2 -5.38 7.01 37.34
N LEU A 3 -4.42 7.20 36.44
CA LEU A 3 -2.99 7.16 36.78
C LEU A 3 -2.57 8.51 37.36
N ASN A 4 -2.53 8.58 38.69
CA ASN A 4 -1.99 9.75 39.38
C ASN A 4 -0.50 9.90 39.08
N ILE A 5 -0.05 11.13 38.80
CA ILE A 5 1.34 11.45 38.51
C ILE A 5 2.29 11.00 39.64
N THR A 6 1.83 10.98 40.89
CA THR A 6 2.62 10.50 42.04
C THR A 6 2.94 9.00 41.94
N HIS A 7 1.99 8.18 41.49
CA HIS A 7 2.23 6.77 41.20
C HIS A 7 3.22 6.61 40.05
N ILE A 8 3.08 7.41 39.00
CA ILE A 8 3.97 7.35 37.83
C ILE A 8 5.40 7.69 38.22
N ILE A 9 5.61 8.78 38.97
CA ILE A 9 6.92 9.19 39.50
C ILE A 9 7.54 8.04 40.32
N SER A 10 6.74 7.41 41.19
CA SER A 10 7.18 6.28 42.00
C SER A 10 7.58 5.07 41.13
N PHE A 11 6.78 4.72 40.12
CA PHE A 11 7.04 3.58 39.26
C PHE A 11 8.27 3.77 38.38
N CYS A 12 8.42 4.92 37.72
CA CYS A 12 9.57 5.18 36.84
C CYS A 12 10.83 5.65 37.57
N LYS A 13 10.75 5.86 38.90
CA LYS A 13 11.84 6.38 39.74
C LYS A 13 12.43 7.68 39.20
N GLY A 14 11.60 8.52 38.58
CA GLY A 14 12.02 9.78 37.99
C GLY A 14 12.08 10.91 39.00
N VAL A 15 12.83 11.96 38.67
CA VAL A 15 12.89 13.20 39.45
C VAL A 15 11.86 14.17 38.87
N PHE A 16 10.89 14.58 39.68
CA PHE A 16 9.86 15.53 39.26
C PHE A 16 10.40 16.97 39.27
N HIS A 17 10.14 17.71 38.19
CA HIS A 17 10.46 19.11 38.03
C HIS A 17 9.24 19.85 37.48
N GLY A 18 8.58 20.66 38.32
CA GLY A 18 7.37 21.37 37.95
C GLY A 18 6.67 22.00 39.15
N ASN A 19 5.52 22.62 38.88
CA ASN A 19 4.79 23.45 39.84
C ASN A 19 3.61 22.74 40.50
N SER A 20 3.16 21.59 39.96
CA SER A 20 2.05 20.83 40.53
C SER A 20 2.18 19.33 40.28
N THR A 21 1.95 18.55 41.32
CA THR A 21 1.79 17.09 41.26
C THR A 21 0.31 16.67 41.31
N GLU A 22 -0.62 17.61 41.21
CA GLU A 22 -2.06 17.32 41.15
C GLU A 22 -2.48 17.06 39.71
N PHE A 23 -2.17 15.86 39.21
CA PHE A 23 -2.54 15.44 37.87
C PHE A 23 -2.85 13.96 37.81
N THR A 24 -3.94 13.65 37.12
CA THR A 24 -4.32 12.28 36.78
C THR A 24 -4.33 12.17 35.26
N ALA A 25 -3.42 11.38 34.73
CA ALA A 25 -3.37 11.12 33.30
C ALA A 25 -4.57 10.24 32.91
N SER A 26 -5.39 10.73 31.97
CA SER A 26 -6.41 9.92 31.30
C SER A 26 -5.96 9.46 29.91
N HIS A 27 -4.82 9.95 29.45
CA HIS A 27 -4.20 9.51 28.20
C HIS A 27 -2.68 9.47 28.32
N ILE A 28 -2.09 8.31 28.01
CA ILE A 28 -0.65 8.16 27.79
C ILE A 28 -0.36 8.21 26.28
N SER A 29 0.63 8.99 25.87
CA SER A 29 1.01 9.16 24.46
C SER A 29 2.53 9.16 24.28
N ILE A 30 2.97 8.74 23.10
CA ILE A 30 4.35 8.82 22.61
C ILE A 30 4.44 9.43 21.20
N ASP A 31 3.30 9.66 20.55
CA ASP A 31 3.24 10.15 19.17
C ASP A 31 2.81 11.62 19.19
N SER A 32 3.74 12.52 18.84
CA SER A 32 3.49 13.96 18.84
C SER A 32 2.42 14.39 17.83
N ARG A 33 2.14 13.54 16.83
CA ARG A 33 1.19 13.79 15.74
C ARG A 33 -0.24 13.49 16.14
N SER A 34 -0.48 12.68 17.18
CA SER A 34 -1.84 12.31 17.59
C SER A 34 -2.64 13.57 17.97
N LEU A 35 -3.85 13.70 17.39
CA LEU A 35 -4.78 14.76 17.76
C LEU A 35 -5.32 14.56 19.18
N GLN A 36 -5.08 13.40 19.79
CA GLN A 36 -5.54 13.06 21.13
C GLN A 36 -4.70 13.71 22.24
N ASN A 37 -3.52 14.24 21.90
CA ASN A 37 -2.70 15.03 22.80
C ASN A 37 -3.46 16.30 23.30
N GLY A 38 -3.29 16.64 24.57
CA GLY A 38 -3.90 17.81 25.21
C GLY A 38 -3.68 17.83 26.72
N ASN A 39 -4.49 18.60 27.45
CA ASN A 39 -4.29 18.88 28.89
C ASN A 39 -4.27 17.63 29.79
N ASN A 40 -4.98 16.56 29.40
CA ASN A 40 -5.06 15.32 30.17
C ASN A 40 -4.04 14.25 29.72
N THR A 41 -3.07 14.64 28.88
CA THR A 41 -2.05 13.75 28.33
C THR A 41 -0.79 13.77 29.19
N LEU A 42 -0.28 12.59 29.53
CA LEU A 42 1.12 12.40 29.89
C LEU A 42 1.87 11.90 28.66
N PHE A 43 2.87 12.67 28.23
CA PHE A 43 3.65 12.34 27.03
C PHE A 43 5.01 11.75 27.41
N PHE A 44 5.31 10.56 26.93
CA PHE A 44 6.64 9.94 27.06
C PHE A 44 7.49 10.31 25.86
N ALA A 45 8.53 11.12 26.08
CA ALA A 45 9.46 11.52 25.03
C ALA A 45 10.50 10.41 24.78
N ILE A 46 10.15 9.44 23.94
CA ILE A 46 11.03 8.33 23.61
C ILE A 46 12.14 8.76 22.65
N LYS A 47 13.37 8.35 22.96
CA LYS A 47 14.54 8.51 22.08
C LYS A 47 14.91 7.18 21.41
N GLY A 48 14.86 7.15 20.08
CA GLY A 48 15.27 6.02 19.23
C GLY A 48 16.58 6.31 18.48
N GLN A 49 16.98 5.40 17.57
CA GLN A 49 18.23 5.55 16.79
C GLN A 49 18.20 6.73 15.81
N ASN A 50 17.04 6.99 15.19
CA ASN A 50 16.88 8.03 14.15
C ASN A 50 15.88 9.12 14.53
N HIS A 51 15.28 9.04 15.73
CA HIS A 51 14.20 9.92 16.14
C HIS A 51 14.34 10.28 17.63
N ASP A 52 14.17 11.56 17.95
CA ASP A 52 14.18 12.06 19.32
C ASP A 52 12.90 12.85 19.58
N ALA A 53 12.00 12.29 20.40
CA ALA A 53 10.72 12.92 20.67
C ALA A 53 10.83 14.20 21.53
N HIS A 54 11.98 14.45 22.17
CA HIS A 54 12.22 15.68 22.93
C HIS A 54 12.17 16.93 22.05
N LEU A 55 12.41 16.79 20.75
CA LEU A 55 12.36 17.88 19.77
C LEU A 55 10.94 18.42 19.53
N TYR A 56 9.89 17.68 19.92
CA TYR A 56 8.49 18.07 19.69
C TYR A 56 7.79 18.60 20.94
N LEU A 57 8.51 18.78 22.06
CA LEU A 57 7.92 19.19 23.33
C LEU A 57 7.26 20.57 23.24
N GLU A 58 7.90 21.54 22.56
CA GLU A 58 7.33 22.88 22.40
C GLU A 58 6.00 22.86 21.63
N GLU A 59 5.92 22.09 20.54
CA GLU A 59 4.69 21.91 19.77
C GLU A 59 3.59 21.26 20.62
N LEU A 60 3.93 20.25 21.44
CA LEU A 60 2.99 19.57 22.33
C LEU A 60 2.50 20.46 23.46
N ILE A 61 3.36 21.32 24.00
CA ILE A 61 2.98 22.36 24.96
C ILE A 61 2.00 23.34 24.31
N ALA A 62 2.24 23.75 23.07
CA ALA A 62 1.30 24.59 22.31
C ALA A 62 -0.06 23.90 22.08
N LYS A 63 -0.07 22.57 21.93
CA LYS A 63 -1.31 21.74 21.87
C LYS A 63 -1.98 21.50 23.23
N GLY A 64 -1.42 22.03 24.32
CA GLY A 64 -2.00 21.94 25.67
C GLY A 64 -1.44 20.82 26.55
N VAL A 65 -0.49 20.01 26.08
CA VAL A 65 0.16 19.00 26.95
C VAL A 65 0.97 19.73 28.03
N ARG A 66 0.86 19.26 29.28
CA ARG A 66 1.51 19.90 30.45
C ARG A 66 2.36 18.95 31.29
N TYR A 67 2.33 17.65 31.02
CA TYR A 67 3.08 16.65 31.77
C TYR A 67 3.87 15.76 30.80
N PHE A 68 5.17 15.64 31.05
CA PHE A 68 6.09 14.92 30.19
C PHE A 68 7.01 14.00 31.00
N VAL A 69 7.32 12.82 30.47
CA VAL A 69 8.44 11.98 30.92
C VAL A 69 9.58 12.13 29.92
N VAL A 70 10.73 12.61 30.39
CA VAL A 70 11.85 13.04 29.53
C VAL A 70 13.19 12.56 30.07
N GLU A 71 14.17 12.39 29.19
CA GLU A 71 15.56 12.12 29.56
C GLU A 71 16.31 13.41 29.93
N TYR A 72 15.91 14.54 29.34
CA TYR A 72 16.40 15.86 29.65
C TYR A 72 15.34 16.91 29.32
N ILE A 73 15.42 18.09 29.95
CA ILE A 73 14.54 19.23 29.65
C ILE A 73 15.28 20.16 28.67
N PRO A 74 14.77 20.37 27.44
CA PRO A 74 15.36 21.37 26.56
C PRO A 74 15.20 22.79 27.13
N GLU A 75 16.25 23.61 27.07
CA GLU A 75 16.28 24.95 27.69
C GLU A 75 15.10 25.84 27.29
N HIS A 76 14.69 25.79 26.02
CA HIS A 76 13.61 26.62 25.47
C HIS A 76 12.21 26.25 25.99
N VAL A 77 12.03 25.09 26.64
CA VAL A 77 10.78 24.67 27.27
C VAL A 77 10.87 24.56 28.80
N TYR A 78 12.02 24.93 29.36
CA TYR A 78 12.22 24.97 30.81
C TYR A 78 11.13 25.86 31.45
N GLU A 79 10.54 25.39 32.55
CA GLU A 79 9.39 26.00 33.26
C GLU A 79 8.06 26.14 32.49
N LYS A 80 7.97 25.79 31.19
CA LYS A 80 6.72 25.88 30.41
C LYS A 80 5.75 24.71 30.66
N ALA A 81 6.20 23.64 31.32
CA ALA A 81 5.43 22.44 31.64
C ALA A 81 6.03 21.71 32.85
N ASN A 82 5.40 20.61 33.27
CA ASN A 82 5.91 19.72 34.30
C ASN A 82 6.60 18.52 33.67
N PHE A 83 7.75 18.15 34.22
CA PHE A 83 8.62 17.12 33.69
C PHE A 83 8.96 16.08 34.76
N ILE A 84 8.99 14.81 34.35
CA ILE A 84 9.56 13.71 35.12
C ILE A 84 10.84 13.31 34.40
N ILE A 85 11.99 13.65 35.00
CA ILE A 85 13.30 13.37 34.42
C ILE A 85 13.69 11.94 34.78
N VAL A 86 14.06 11.15 33.79
CA VAL A 86 14.47 9.74 33.92
C VAL A 86 15.75 9.49 33.16
N GLU A 87 16.53 8.46 33.51
CA GLU A 87 17.75 8.13 32.75
C GLU A 87 17.46 7.62 31.34
N ASN A 88 16.35 6.88 31.18
CA ASN A 88 15.93 6.33 29.90
C ASN A 88 14.39 6.30 29.83
N SER A 89 13.85 7.01 28.85
CA SER A 89 12.42 7.22 28.66
C SER A 89 11.66 5.91 28.34
N LEU A 90 12.26 4.99 27.58
CA LEU A 90 11.66 3.70 27.26
C LEU A 90 11.62 2.78 28.48
N LYS A 91 12.71 2.72 29.25
CA LYS A 91 12.77 1.95 30.51
C LYS A 91 11.78 2.50 31.53
N ALA A 92 11.62 3.82 31.60
CA ALA A 92 10.60 4.46 32.42
C ALA A 92 9.18 4.03 32.01
N LEU A 93 8.88 4.02 30.70
CA LEU A 93 7.60 3.52 30.19
C LEU A 93 7.35 2.06 30.60
N HIS A 94 8.36 1.20 30.51
CA HIS A 94 8.29 -0.19 30.96
C HIS A 94 7.98 -0.27 32.46
N GLN A 95 8.72 0.46 33.29
CA GLN A 95 8.54 0.44 34.74
C GLN A 95 7.17 0.97 35.16
N THR A 96 6.67 2.03 34.51
CA THR A 96 5.30 2.53 34.73
C THR A 96 4.26 1.47 34.39
N ALA A 97 4.41 0.78 33.25
CA ALA A 97 3.50 -0.31 32.87
C ALA A 97 3.57 -1.49 33.86
N ILE A 98 4.76 -1.88 34.32
CA ILE A 98 4.97 -2.93 35.33
C ILE A 98 4.26 -2.57 36.65
N GLY A 99 4.45 -1.34 37.13
CA GLY A 99 3.81 -0.86 38.35
C GLY A 99 2.29 -0.82 38.23
N TYR A 100 1.77 -0.43 37.06
CA TYR A 100 0.35 -0.40 36.80
C TYR A 100 -0.25 -1.80 36.64
N ARG A 101 0.45 -2.72 35.97
CA ARG A 101 0.05 -4.13 35.79
C ARG A 101 -0.23 -4.83 37.13
N LYS A 102 0.56 -4.52 38.17
CA LYS A 102 0.41 -5.08 39.52
C LYS A 102 -0.86 -4.65 40.25
N GLN A 103 -1.62 -3.70 39.71
CA GLN A 103 -2.92 -3.30 40.27
C GLN A 103 -4.06 -4.24 39.82
N PHE A 104 -3.78 -5.21 38.96
CA PHE A 104 -4.76 -6.15 38.43
C PHE A 104 -4.46 -7.59 38.88
N ASP A 105 -5.44 -8.22 39.53
CA ASP A 105 -5.30 -9.57 40.09
C ASP A 105 -5.78 -10.70 39.15
N PHE A 106 -6.43 -10.35 38.03
CA PHE A 106 -6.93 -11.33 37.07
C PHE A 106 -5.80 -11.92 36.20
N PRO A 107 -5.95 -13.16 35.68
CA PRO A 107 -4.90 -13.83 34.92
C PRO A 107 -4.63 -13.16 33.57
N PHE A 108 -3.35 -13.09 33.20
CA PHE A 108 -2.90 -12.68 31.86
C PHE A 108 -2.37 -13.87 31.09
N VAL A 109 -2.67 -13.92 29.80
CA VAL A 109 -2.18 -14.86 28.81
C VAL A 109 -1.12 -14.15 27.95
N GLY A 110 0.09 -14.69 27.92
CA GLY A 110 1.16 -14.24 27.04
C GLY A 110 1.20 -15.09 25.78
N ILE A 111 1.09 -14.47 24.59
CA ILE A 111 1.13 -15.19 23.30
C ILE A 111 2.40 -14.81 22.55
N THR A 112 3.21 -15.79 22.15
CA THR A 112 4.32 -15.56 21.21
C THR A 112 4.47 -16.68 20.19
N GLY A 113 5.34 -16.46 19.21
CA GLY A 113 5.59 -17.35 18.08
C GLY A 113 6.09 -16.57 16.87
N SER A 114 6.35 -17.24 15.76
CA SER A 114 6.70 -16.56 14.50
C SER A 114 5.43 -16.15 13.76
N ASN A 115 4.48 -17.08 13.60
CA ASN A 115 3.21 -16.87 12.91
C ASN A 115 2.01 -17.14 13.84
N GLY A 116 0.84 -16.57 13.56
CA GLY A 116 -0.40 -16.91 14.27
C GLY A 116 -0.70 -16.14 15.57
N LYS A 117 0.26 -15.39 16.16
CA LYS A 117 0.07 -14.63 17.41
C LYS A 117 -1.19 -13.77 17.43
N THR A 118 -1.33 -12.88 16.44
CA THR A 118 -2.46 -11.95 16.34
C THR A 118 -3.77 -12.70 16.06
N ILE A 119 -3.71 -13.77 15.25
CA ILE A 119 -4.87 -14.60 14.93
C ILE A 119 -5.40 -15.27 16.20
N VAL A 120 -4.54 -15.98 16.93
CA VAL A 120 -4.89 -16.68 18.17
C VAL A 120 -5.44 -15.71 19.21
N LYS A 121 -4.81 -14.54 19.40
CA LYS A 121 -5.33 -13.50 20.31
C LYS A 121 -6.75 -13.07 19.95
N GLU A 122 -6.99 -12.72 18.69
CA GLU A 122 -8.30 -12.21 18.25
C GLU A 122 -9.36 -13.32 18.24
N TRP A 123 -8.99 -14.55 17.90
CA TRP A 123 -9.87 -15.70 17.98
C TRP A 123 -10.21 -16.05 19.42
N LEU A 124 -9.26 -16.08 20.35
CA LEU A 124 -9.55 -16.32 21.76
C LEU A 124 -10.49 -15.24 22.31
N ASN A 125 -10.24 -13.97 21.98
CA ASN A 125 -11.15 -12.89 22.35
C ASN A 125 -12.57 -13.14 21.81
N PHE A 126 -12.72 -13.51 20.53
CA PHE A 126 -14.03 -13.81 19.94
C PHE A 126 -14.69 -15.04 20.57
N LEU A 127 -13.93 -16.12 20.81
CA LEU A 127 -14.45 -17.38 21.30
C LEU A 127 -14.93 -17.27 22.74
N LEU A 128 -14.20 -16.51 23.58
CA LEU A 128 -14.42 -16.41 25.02
C LEU A 128 -15.28 -15.21 25.45
N SER A 129 -15.45 -14.17 24.63
CA SER A 129 -16.17 -12.95 25.02
C SER A 129 -17.62 -13.12 25.52
N PRO A 130 -18.38 -14.20 25.21
CA PRO A 130 -19.67 -14.42 25.85
C PRO A 130 -19.58 -14.73 27.36
N ASN A 131 -18.48 -15.34 27.80
CA ASN A 131 -18.30 -15.85 29.16
C ASN A 131 -17.25 -15.08 29.96
N HIS A 132 -16.37 -14.33 29.29
CA HIS A 132 -15.24 -13.61 29.90
C HIS A 132 -15.19 -12.15 29.47
N LEU A 133 -14.85 -11.27 30.42
CA LEU A 133 -14.54 -9.87 30.16
C LEU A 133 -13.05 -9.72 29.87
N ILE A 134 -12.74 -9.64 28.58
CA ILE A 134 -11.35 -9.72 28.09
C ILE A 134 -10.77 -8.34 27.78
N VAL A 135 -9.55 -8.11 28.28
CA VAL A 135 -8.67 -7.03 27.81
C VAL A 135 -7.52 -7.60 27.00
N ARG A 136 -7.08 -6.88 25.96
CA ARG A 136 -6.00 -7.32 25.07
C ARG A 136 -5.26 -6.14 24.47
N ASN A 137 -4.03 -6.36 24.01
CA ASN A 137 -3.35 -5.34 23.23
C ASN A 137 -4.04 -5.12 21.87
N PRO A 138 -4.32 -3.88 21.46
CA PRO A 138 -4.99 -3.59 20.20
C PRO A 138 -4.05 -3.88 19.02
N LYS A 139 -4.60 -4.44 17.93
CA LYS A 139 -3.86 -4.72 16.68
C LYS A 139 -2.58 -5.53 16.96
N SER A 140 -1.46 -5.28 16.27
CA SER A 140 -0.16 -5.89 16.55
C SER A 140 0.72 -5.05 17.48
N TYR A 141 0.16 -4.42 18.52
CA TYR A 141 0.94 -3.67 19.52
C TYR A 141 1.71 -4.62 20.44
N ASN A 142 2.68 -5.34 19.86
CA ASN A 142 3.37 -6.47 20.46
C ASN A 142 4.86 -6.20 20.73
N SER A 143 5.33 -4.99 20.44
CA SER A 143 6.73 -4.57 20.61
C SER A 143 7.04 -4.04 22.01
N GLN A 144 8.31 -3.68 22.22
CA GLN A 144 8.83 -3.00 23.42
C GLN A 144 8.07 -1.73 23.78
N VAL A 145 7.33 -1.13 22.85
CA VAL A 145 6.56 0.09 23.08
C VAL A 145 5.06 -0.21 23.10
N GLY A 146 4.60 -1.06 22.18
CA GLY A 146 3.17 -1.34 22.02
C GLY A 146 2.55 -2.04 23.23
N VAL A 147 3.25 -3.04 23.80
CA VAL A 147 2.76 -3.79 24.96
C VAL A 147 2.57 -2.89 26.19
N PRO A 148 3.57 -2.10 26.65
CA PRO A 148 3.38 -1.23 27.80
C PRO A 148 2.29 -0.19 27.60
N LEU A 149 2.15 0.41 26.40
CA LEU A 149 1.03 1.31 26.11
C LEU A 149 -0.33 0.62 26.22
N SER A 150 -0.41 -0.65 25.81
CA SER A 150 -1.64 -1.44 25.90
C SER A 150 -2.03 -1.74 27.34
N ILE A 151 -1.06 -2.04 28.20
CA ILE A 151 -1.29 -2.25 29.64
C ILE A 151 -1.71 -0.95 30.33
N LEU A 152 -1.05 0.16 29.99
CA LEU A 152 -1.43 1.45 30.56
C LEU A 152 -2.85 1.82 30.15
N ALA A 153 -3.28 1.49 28.93
CA ALA A 153 -4.63 1.76 28.42
C ALA A 153 -5.76 0.88 28.99
N ILE A 154 -5.48 -0.03 29.93
CA ILE A 154 -6.52 -0.87 30.55
C ILE A 154 -7.47 0.00 31.38
N GLU A 155 -8.77 -0.07 31.07
CA GLU A 155 -9.83 0.65 31.79
C GLU A 155 -11.05 -0.24 32.01
N GLY A 156 -11.57 -0.28 33.24
CA GLY A 156 -12.75 -1.06 33.59
C GLY A 156 -12.42 -2.37 34.31
N ASN A 157 -13.43 -3.23 34.43
CA ASN A 157 -13.33 -4.51 35.14
C ASN A 157 -13.24 -5.65 34.12
N TYR A 158 -12.16 -6.42 34.21
CA TYR A 158 -11.86 -7.57 33.36
C TYR A 158 -11.54 -8.79 34.23
N ASP A 159 -11.76 -9.98 33.68
CA ASP A 159 -11.43 -11.26 34.32
C ASP A 159 -10.33 -12.02 33.58
N LEU A 160 -9.93 -11.56 32.39
CA LEU A 160 -8.88 -12.19 31.58
C LEU A 160 -8.14 -11.16 30.73
N GLY A 161 -6.81 -11.21 30.75
CA GLY A 161 -5.94 -10.42 29.85
C GLY A 161 -5.34 -11.31 28.76
N ILE A 162 -5.38 -10.92 27.48
CA ILE A 162 -4.76 -11.67 26.38
C ILE A 162 -3.80 -10.76 25.61
N PHE A 163 -2.49 -10.96 25.80
CA PHE A 163 -1.46 -10.08 25.27
C PHE A 163 -0.48 -10.86 24.39
N GLU A 164 -0.36 -10.44 23.13
CA GLU A 164 0.72 -10.95 22.27
C GLU A 164 2.01 -10.14 22.40
N ALA A 165 3.14 -10.83 22.32
CA ALA A 165 4.48 -10.29 22.41
C ALA A 165 5.34 -10.74 21.21
N GLY A 166 6.03 -9.78 20.60
CA GLY A 166 6.92 -9.96 19.45
C GLY A 166 8.32 -9.42 19.75
N ILE A 167 9.31 -10.05 19.13
CA ILE A 167 10.73 -9.69 19.27
C ILE A 167 11.39 -9.68 17.89
N SER A 168 12.36 -8.79 17.74
CA SER A 168 13.25 -8.68 16.57
C SER A 168 14.72 -8.86 16.94
N LEU A 169 15.09 -8.61 18.20
CA LEU A 169 16.47 -8.71 18.70
C LEU A 169 16.54 -9.56 19.99
N PRO A 170 17.72 -10.09 20.36
CA PRO A 170 17.94 -10.73 21.65
C PRO A 170 17.71 -9.79 22.84
N ASN A 171 17.34 -10.35 23.99
CA ASN A 171 17.06 -9.66 25.26
C ASN A 171 15.82 -8.74 25.26
N GLU A 172 14.98 -8.82 24.24
CA GLU A 172 13.73 -8.09 24.17
C GLU A 172 12.61 -8.80 24.94
N MET A 173 12.60 -10.14 24.97
CA MET A 173 11.46 -10.88 25.50
C MET A 173 11.37 -10.78 27.02
N SER A 174 12.50 -10.80 27.73
CA SER A 174 12.52 -10.63 29.20
C SER A 174 11.87 -9.31 29.63
N ASN A 175 12.03 -8.24 28.86
CA ASN A 175 11.35 -6.97 29.17
C ASN A 175 9.83 -7.11 29.03
N LEU A 176 9.36 -7.79 27.97
CA LEU A 176 7.92 -8.00 27.73
C LEU A 176 7.30 -8.95 28.75
N GLU A 177 8.03 -9.98 29.17
CA GLU A 177 7.60 -10.88 30.24
C GLU A 177 7.35 -10.10 31.53
N HIS A 178 8.33 -9.28 31.96
CA HIS A 178 8.20 -8.51 33.19
C HIS A 178 7.04 -7.51 33.15
N ILE A 179 6.70 -7.00 31.95
CA ILE A 179 5.59 -6.07 31.70
C ILE A 179 4.25 -6.81 31.73
N ILE A 180 4.12 -7.93 31.01
CA ILE A 180 2.86 -8.69 30.87
C ILE A 180 2.54 -9.48 32.14
N GLN A 181 3.55 -10.06 32.78
CA GLN A 181 3.45 -11.00 33.90
C GLN A 181 2.41 -12.09 33.61
N PRO A 182 2.62 -12.89 32.55
CA PRO A 182 1.63 -13.86 32.12
C PRO A 182 1.56 -15.02 33.11
N LYS A 183 0.34 -15.37 33.52
CA LYS A 183 0.07 -16.60 34.27
C LYS A 183 0.04 -17.81 33.32
N TYR A 184 -0.54 -17.61 32.13
CA TYR A 184 -0.65 -18.66 31.10
C TYR A 184 0.15 -18.25 29.86
N GLY A 185 0.83 -19.21 29.24
CA GLY A 185 1.63 -19.00 28.03
C GLY A 185 1.05 -19.74 26.83
N ILE A 186 0.99 -19.09 25.66
CA ILE A 186 0.62 -19.76 24.40
C ILE A 186 1.74 -19.56 23.40
N LEU A 187 2.31 -20.67 22.93
CA LEU A 187 3.32 -20.69 21.88
C LEU A 187 2.68 -21.14 20.56
N THR A 188 2.58 -20.20 19.62
CA THR A 188 2.14 -20.49 18.26
C THR A 188 3.33 -20.94 17.40
N ASN A 189 3.06 -21.32 16.15
CA ASN A 189 4.06 -21.89 15.22
C ASN A 189 5.36 -21.05 15.13
N ILE A 190 6.52 -21.72 15.20
CA ILE A 190 7.85 -21.15 15.05
C ILE A 190 8.42 -21.40 13.64
N GLY A 191 8.14 -20.49 12.71
CA GLY A 191 8.78 -20.36 11.39
C GLY A 191 9.99 -19.41 11.34
N SER A 192 10.46 -19.11 10.13
CA SER A 192 11.72 -18.38 9.81
C SER A 192 11.68 -16.83 9.91
N VAL A 193 10.55 -16.24 10.28
CA VAL A 193 10.40 -14.77 10.32
C VAL A 193 11.31 -14.14 11.41
N HIS A 194 12.11 -13.13 11.07
CA HIS A 194 13.14 -12.49 11.92
C HIS A 194 14.38 -13.35 12.21
N ASP A 195 14.69 -14.35 11.41
CA ASP A 195 15.93 -15.13 11.58
C ASP A 195 17.20 -14.28 11.47
N GLU A 196 17.18 -13.19 10.68
CA GLU A 196 18.32 -12.26 10.50
C GLU A 196 18.80 -11.60 11.81
N GLY A 197 17.93 -11.48 12.81
CA GLY A 197 18.27 -10.88 14.12
C GLY A 197 18.87 -11.87 15.12
N PHE A 198 18.93 -13.15 14.80
CA PHE A 198 19.37 -14.22 15.70
C PHE A 198 20.49 -15.06 15.08
N PRO A 199 21.46 -15.54 15.88
CA PRO A 199 22.57 -16.33 15.36
C PRO A 199 22.13 -17.70 14.82
N ASN A 200 21.04 -18.27 15.35
CA ASN A 200 20.44 -19.52 14.89
C ASN A 200 18.99 -19.67 15.43
N ARG A 201 18.28 -20.68 14.92
CA ARG A 201 16.89 -20.98 15.29
C ARG A 201 16.73 -21.29 16.79
N GLU A 202 17.68 -22.02 17.37
CA GLU A 202 17.64 -22.38 18.80
C GLU A 202 17.71 -21.13 19.69
N ALA A 203 18.59 -20.18 19.38
CA ALA A 203 18.71 -18.92 20.10
C ALA A 203 17.42 -18.09 20.04
N LYS A 204 16.75 -18.07 18.88
CA LYS A 204 15.45 -17.43 18.70
C LYS A 204 14.36 -18.11 19.53
N ILE A 205 14.33 -19.43 19.57
CA ILE A 205 13.39 -20.20 20.38
C ILE A 205 13.61 -19.90 21.87
N LYS A 206 14.85 -19.97 22.34
CA LYS A 206 15.23 -19.64 23.72
C LYS A 206 14.81 -18.22 24.09
N GLU A 207 15.03 -17.25 23.20
CA GLU A 207 14.58 -15.88 23.45
C GLU A 207 13.06 -15.78 23.55
N LYS A 208 12.29 -16.43 22.65
CA LYS A 208 10.82 -16.40 22.70
C LYS A 208 10.25 -17.04 23.97
N ILE A 209 10.81 -18.18 24.38
CA ILE A 209 10.32 -18.95 25.53
C ILE A 209 10.50 -18.19 26.85
N LYS A 210 11.40 -17.20 26.92
CA LYS A 210 11.51 -16.31 28.09
C LYS A 210 10.19 -15.65 28.47
N LEU A 211 9.24 -15.49 27.55
CA LEU A 211 7.88 -15.00 27.89
C LEU A 211 7.16 -15.89 28.92
N PHE A 212 7.54 -17.16 28.99
CA PHE A 212 6.86 -18.17 29.79
C PHE A 212 7.58 -18.53 31.08
N GLU A 213 8.66 -17.82 31.43
CA GLU A 213 9.53 -18.14 32.57
C GLU A 213 8.76 -18.36 33.88
N ASN A 214 7.71 -17.56 34.10
CA ASN A 214 6.87 -17.61 35.30
C ASN A 214 5.43 -18.12 35.04
N CYS A 215 5.15 -18.71 33.86
CA CYS A 215 3.83 -19.24 33.56
C CYS A 215 3.55 -20.55 34.32
N SER A 216 2.34 -20.72 34.85
CA SER A 216 1.91 -21.97 35.45
C SER A 216 1.58 -23.04 34.40
N ASP A 217 0.99 -22.62 33.29
CA ASP A 217 0.48 -23.48 32.23
C ASP A 217 0.89 -22.94 30.85
N ILE A 218 1.41 -23.80 29.99
CA ILE A 218 1.91 -23.44 28.65
C ILE A 218 1.24 -24.32 27.59
N PHE A 219 0.68 -23.69 26.56
CA PHE A 219 -0.04 -24.34 25.46
C PHE A 219 0.80 -24.28 24.18
N LEU A 220 1.03 -25.43 23.56
CA LEU A 220 1.86 -25.55 22.36
C LEU A 220 1.54 -26.81 21.55
N GLU A 221 1.99 -26.83 20.30
CA GLU A 221 2.11 -28.09 19.56
C GLU A 221 3.20 -28.95 20.21
N LYS A 222 2.95 -30.26 20.31
CA LYS A 222 3.91 -31.21 20.90
C LYS A 222 5.22 -31.22 20.11
N ASN A 223 6.32 -30.94 20.79
CA ASN A 223 7.64 -30.85 20.18
C ASN A 223 8.71 -31.03 21.27
N ALA A 224 9.39 -32.18 21.25
CA ALA A 224 10.36 -32.55 22.27
C ALA A 224 11.51 -31.54 22.43
N GLU A 225 11.98 -30.93 21.33
CA GLU A 225 13.08 -29.94 21.37
C GLU A 225 12.65 -28.65 22.07
N ILE A 226 11.44 -28.17 21.78
CA ILE A 226 10.87 -26.97 22.41
C ILE A 226 10.51 -27.26 23.87
N GLU A 227 9.89 -28.40 24.13
CA GLU A 227 9.47 -28.82 25.47
C GLU A 227 10.64 -28.97 26.44
N ALA A 228 11.83 -29.34 25.95
CA ALA A 228 13.06 -29.40 26.73
C ALA A 228 13.62 -28.01 27.10
N LEU A 229 13.24 -26.96 26.37
CA LEU A 229 13.66 -25.58 26.63
C LEU A 229 12.67 -24.79 27.50
N LEU A 230 11.44 -25.30 27.67
CA LEU A 230 10.43 -24.69 28.52
C LEU A 230 10.73 -24.90 30.01
N PRO A 231 10.28 -23.99 30.91
CA PRO A 231 10.49 -24.13 32.35
C PRO A 231 9.96 -25.47 32.89
N GLU A 232 10.72 -26.12 33.78
CA GLU A 232 10.36 -27.41 34.36
C GLU A 232 9.14 -27.33 35.29
N ASN A 233 8.94 -26.18 35.93
CA ASN A 233 7.85 -25.97 36.90
C ASN A 233 6.49 -25.68 36.26
N SER A 234 6.42 -25.56 34.93
CA SER A 234 5.19 -25.25 34.19
C SER A 234 4.51 -26.51 33.67
N GLN A 235 3.19 -26.61 33.80
CA GLN A 235 2.42 -27.67 33.15
C GLN A 235 2.33 -27.42 31.64
N LYS A 236 2.65 -28.45 30.85
CA LYS A 236 2.67 -28.38 29.38
C LYS A 236 1.38 -29.00 28.85
N HIS A 237 0.57 -28.20 28.18
CA HIS A 237 -0.68 -28.60 27.54
C HIS A 237 -0.45 -28.72 26.03
N THR A 238 -0.01 -29.88 25.61
CA THR A 238 0.39 -30.16 24.23
C THR A 238 -0.76 -30.67 23.37
N TRP A 239 -0.79 -30.28 22.10
CA TRP A 239 -1.65 -30.89 21.08
C TRP A 239 -0.83 -31.47 19.93
N SER A 240 -1.36 -32.47 19.21
CA SER A 240 -0.69 -33.04 18.03
C SER A 240 -1.69 -33.64 17.03
N PHE A 241 -1.32 -33.62 15.74
CA PHE A 241 -2.04 -34.35 14.69
C PHE A 241 -1.57 -35.80 14.50
N SER A 242 -0.39 -36.15 15.02
CA SER A 242 0.28 -37.42 14.72
C SER A 242 0.71 -38.21 15.95
N ASP A 243 0.88 -37.55 17.10
CA ASP A 243 1.29 -38.21 18.35
C ASP A 243 0.10 -38.32 19.32
N GLU A 244 -0.47 -39.52 19.45
CA GLU A 244 -1.57 -39.82 20.37
C GLU A 244 -1.20 -39.66 21.86
N SER A 245 0.08 -39.52 22.19
CA SER A 245 0.52 -39.23 23.56
C SER A 245 0.54 -37.74 23.92
N ALA A 246 0.07 -36.85 23.04
CA ALA A 246 -0.21 -35.45 23.39
C ALA A 246 -1.41 -35.33 24.34
N ASN A 247 -1.52 -34.22 25.09
CA ASN A 247 -2.68 -33.98 25.97
C ASN A 247 -4.00 -33.87 25.18
N LEU A 248 -3.91 -33.38 23.94
CA LEU A 248 -5.01 -33.26 23.00
C LEU A 248 -4.58 -33.82 21.62
N PHE A 249 -5.05 -35.02 21.29
CA PHE A 249 -4.85 -35.57 19.96
C PHE A 249 -5.96 -35.08 19.02
N VAL A 250 -5.58 -34.66 17.81
CA VAL A 250 -6.54 -34.11 16.83
C VAL A 250 -6.40 -34.85 15.50
N SER A 251 -7.53 -35.27 14.94
CA SER A 251 -7.59 -35.73 13.55
C SER A 251 -8.36 -34.72 12.71
N LYS A 252 -8.03 -34.65 11.42
CA LYS A 252 -8.60 -33.67 10.49
C LYS A 252 -9.10 -34.34 9.21
N LYS A 253 -10.30 -33.96 8.77
CA LYS A 253 -10.89 -34.38 7.50
C LYS A 253 -11.29 -33.14 6.70
N LYS A 254 -10.76 -32.99 5.48
CA LYS A 254 -11.05 -31.84 4.61
C LYS A 254 -12.14 -32.19 3.59
N GLU A 255 -13.16 -31.36 3.46
CA GLU A 255 -14.27 -31.55 2.52
C GLU A 255 -14.85 -30.20 2.07
N ASN A 256 -14.95 -29.96 0.75
CA ASN A 256 -15.57 -28.76 0.16
C ASN A 256 -15.10 -27.39 0.74
N GLY A 257 -13.80 -27.24 1.00
CA GLY A 257 -13.23 -26.00 1.53
C GLY A 257 -13.43 -25.77 3.04
N LYS A 258 -14.06 -26.72 3.74
CA LYS A 258 -14.16 -26.78 5.21
C LYS A 258 -13.31 -27.93 5.75
N THR A 259 -12.98 -27.86 7.03
CA THR A 259 -12.29 -28.94 7.74
C THR A 259 -13.09 -29.35 8.95
N GLU A 260 -13.32 -30.65 9.11
CA GLU A 260 -13.80 -31.24 10.35
C GLU A 260 -12.58 -31.63 11.19
N LEU A 261 -12.53 -31.12 12.43
CA LEU A 261 -11.51 -31.47 13.42
C LEU A 261 -12.15 -32.35 14.50
N THR A 262 -11.59 -33.53 14.73
CA THR A 262 -12.01 -34.42 15.81
C THR A 262 -10.96 -34.40 16.91
N PHE A 263 -11.35 -33.90 18.07
CA PHE A 263 -10.53 -33.75 19.27
C PHE A 263 -10.73 -34.96 20.18
N LYS A 264 -9.64 -35.63 20.55
CA LYS A 264 -9.62 -36.78 21.45
C LYS A 264 -8.81 -36.42 22.69
N LYS A 265 -9.49 -36.33 23.83
CA LYS A 265 -8.90 -36.26 25.17
C LYS A 265 -9.09 -37.61 25.86
N THR A 266 -8.27 -37.95 26.85
CA THR A 266 -8.27 -39.26 27.53
C THR A 266 -9.64 -39.78 27.98
N THR A 267 -10.63 -38.91 28.21
CA THR A 267 -11.99 -39.27 28.64
C THR A 267 -13.12 -38.91 27.68
N ASN A 268 -12.90 -38.00 26.70
CA ASN A 268 -13.97 -37.46 25.85
C ASN A 268 -13.48 -37.24 24.41
N THR A 269 -14.36 -37.48 23.44
CA THR A 269 -14.12 -37.20 22.00
C THR A 269 -15.24 -36.32 21.46
N PHE A 270 -14.89 -35.28 20.70
CA PHE A 270 -15.87 -34.43 20.02
C PHE A 270 -15.33 -33.89 18.70
N SER A 271 -16.22 -33.58 17.76
CA SER A 271 -15.87 -32.99 16.47
C SER A 271 -16.36 -31.55 16.34
N VAL A 272 -15.63 -30.74 15.59
CA VAL A 272 -15.98 -29.36 15.26
C VAL A 272 -15.73 -29.12 13.78
N ASN A 273 -16.68 -28.46 13.10
CA ASN A 273 -16.48 -27.99 11.74
C ASN A 273 -15.91 -26.58 11.76
N ILE A 274 -14.84 -26.35 11.00
CA ILE A 274 -14.21 -25.04 10.86
C ILE A 274 -14.27 -24.55 9.41
N PRO A 275 -14.44 -23.23 9.18
CA PRO A 275 -14.53 -22.64 7.86
C PRO A 275 -13.15 -22.37 7.23
N PHE A 276 -12.14 -23.16 7.58
CA PHE A 276 -10.77 -23.03 7.07
C PHE A 276 -10.24 -24.36 6.54
N SER A 277 -9.33 -24.29 5.57
CA SER A 277 -8.69 -25.47 4.97
C SER A 277 -7.15 -25.38 4.94
N ASP A 278 -6.58 -24.21 5.25
CA ASP A 278 -5.14 -24.01 5.35
C ASP A 278 -4.60 -24.51 6.70
N GLU A 279 -3.37 -25.03 6.68
CA GLU A 279 -2.76 -25.68 7.85
C GLU A 279 -2.54 -24.70 9.01
N ASN A 280 -2.09 -23.48 8.74
CA ASN A 280 -1.82 -22.48 9.79
C ASN A 280 -3.09 -22.12 10.57
N SER A 281 -4.21 -21.90 9.88
CA SER A 281 -5.51 -21.66 10.53
C SER A 281 -5.94 -22.85 11.35
N ILE A 282 -5.79 -24.07 10.82
CA ILE A 282 -6.13 -25.31 11.54
C ILE A 282 -5.32 -25.42 12.85
N GLU A 283 -4.00 -25.21 12.81
CA GLU A 283 -3.12 -25.22 14.00
C GLU A 283 -3.53 -24.15 15.03
N ASN A 284 -3.84 -22.93 14.57
CA ASN A 284 -4.29 -21.84 15.43
C ASN A 284 -5.64 -22.17 16.09
N VAL A 285 -6.59 -22.80 15.38
CA VAL A 285 -7.87 -23.22 15.97
C VAL A 285 -7.65 -24.27 17.03
N VAL A 286 -6.83 -25.28 16.77
CA VAL A 286 -6.52 -26.34 17.74
C VAL A 286 -5.91 -25.74 19.01
N THR A 287 -5.00 -24.78 18.85
CA THR A 287 -4.40 -24.06 19.98
C THR A 287 -5.46 -23.31 20.81
N CYS A 288 -6.39 -22.60 20.15
CA CYS A 288 -7.51 -21.93 20.82
C CYS A 288 -8.41 -22.91 21.58
N VAL A 289 -8.80 -24.02 20.94
CA VAL A 289 -9.66 -25.05 21.55
C VAL A 289 -8.99 -25.69 22.75
N ASN A 290 -7.68 -25.97 22.67
CA ASN A 290 -6.92 -26.51 23.79
C ASN A 290 -6.97 -25.59 25.01
N PHE A 291 -6.82 -24.28 24.79
CA PHE A 291 -6.94 -23.28 25.86
C PHE A 291 -8.36 -23.16 26.42
N MET A 292 -9.40 -23.17 25.57
CA MET A 292 -10.80 -23.16 26.02
C MET A 292 -11.15 -24.37 26.89
N LEU A 293 -10.67 -25.56 26.51
CA LEU A 293 -10.86 -26.78 27.30
C LEU A 293 -10.17 -26.72 28.66
N PHE A 294 -9.03 -26.01 28.76
CA PHE A 294 -8.36 -25.77 30.03
C PHE A 294 -9.15 -24.81 30.93
N LEU A 295 -9.74 -23.76 30.36
CA LEU A 295 -10.61 -22.84 31.10
C LEU A 295 -11.94 -23.48 31.57
N GLY A 296 -12.22 -24.72 31.13
CA GLY A 296 -13.43 -25.44 31.50
C GLY A 296 -14.65 -25.06 30.67
N GLU A 297 -14.46 -24.49 29.48
CA GLU A 297 -15.56 -24.20 28.56
C GLU A 297 -16.25 -25.48 28.10
N GLU A 298 -17.59 -25.47 28.11
CA GLU A 298 -18.42 -26.61 27.73
C GLU A 298 -18.23 -26.98 26.25
N ILE A 299 -18.17 -28.28 25.94
CA ILE A 299 -17.97 -28.77 24.56
C ILE A 299 -19.00 -28.20 23.57
N PRO A 300 -20.32 -28.17 23.88
CA PRO A 300 -21.30 -27.55 23.01
C PRO A 300 -21.05 -26.06 22.74
N PHE A 301 -20.55 -25.32 23.75
CA PHE A 301 -20.19 -23.92 23.59
C PHE A 301 -19.00 -23.78 22.63
N ILE A 302 -17.94 -24.56 22.82
CA ILE A 302 -16.77 -24.59 21.93
C ILE A 302 -17.20 -24.91 20.49
N GLN A 303 -18.00 -25.97 20.28
CA GLN A 303 -18.48 -26.38 18.95
C GLN A 303 -19.20 -25.23 18.22
N ASN A 304 -20.12 -24.57 18.90
CA ASN A 304 -20.89 -23.47 18.33
C ASN A 304 -20.01 -22.26 17.99
N ARG A 305 -19.16 -21.83 18.94
CA ARG A 305 -18.31 -20.64 18.75
C ARG A 305 -17.23 -20.86 17.68
N VAL A 306 -16.60 -22.03 17.65
CA VAL A 306 -15.54 -22.36 16.70
C VAL A 306 -16.06 -22.48 15.27
N ALA A 307 -17.28 -22.99 15.08
CA ALA A 307 -17.93 -23.02 13.77
C ALA A 307 -18.17 -21.62 13.17
N GLU A 308 -18.25 -20.59 14.02
CA GLU A 308 -18.42 -19.19 13.64
C GLU A 308 -17.10 -18.43 13.46
N LEU A 309 -15.94 -19.09 13.57
CA LEU A 309 -14.66 -18.43 13.33
C LEU A 309 -14.57 -17.84 11.92
N TYR A 310 -13.71 -16.84 11.78
CA TYR A 310 -13.59 -16.05 10.56
C TYR A 310 -12.12 -15.76 10.26
N PRO A 311 -11.77 -15.55 8.97
CA PRO A 311 -10.44 -15.10 8.61
C PRO A 311 -10.13 -13.78 9.32
N VAL A 312 -9.03 -13.73 10.07
CA VAL A 312 -8.55 -12.46 10.64
C VAL A 312 -7.70 -11.79 9.57
N GLU A 313 -8.33 -10.97 8.72
CA GLU A 313 -7.61 -10.11 7.79
C GLU A 313 -6.77 -9.06 8.52
N LEU A 314 -5.70 -8.59 7.88
CA LEU A 314 -4.91 -7.45 8.33
C LEU A 314 -5.84 -6.23 8.44
N ARG A 315 -6.06 -5.68 9.65
CA ARG A 315 -7.06 -4.62 9.92
C ARG A 315 -6.51 -3.21 9.67
N LEU A 316 -7.38 -2.25 9.34
CA LEU A 316 -7.09 -0.89 8.87
C LEU A 316 -6.38 -0.83 7.51
N GLN A 317 -6.97 -1.51 6.55
CA GLN A 317 -6.51 -1.40 5.16
C GLN A 317 -7.09 -0.14 4.54
N ALA A 318 -6.20 0.72 4.03
CA ALA A 318 -6.58 1.79 3.14
C ALA A 318 -6.78 1.20 1.73
N LYS A 319 -8.04 0.97 1.36
CA LYS A 319 -8.49 0.48 0.06
C LYS A 319 -8.90 1.65 -0.83
N LYS A 320 -8.63 1.54 -2.14
CA LYS A 320 -9.12 2.54 -3.11
C LYS A 320 -10.63 2.43 -3.22
N GLY A 321 -11.34 3.53 -2.96
CA GLY A 321 -12.80 3.60 -3.03
C GLY A 321 -13.33 4.08 -4.38
N ILE A 322 -14.65 3.97 -4.55
CA ILE A 322 -15.40 4.58 -5.66
C ILE A 322 -15.21 6.11 -5.67
N ASN A 323 -15.42 6.75 -6.83
CA ASN A 323 -15.48 8.22 -6.96
C ASN A 323 -14.31 8.99 -6.32
N ASN A 324 -13.10 8.45 -6.47
CA ASN A 324 -11.88 9.03 -5.89
C ASN A 324 -11.97 9.17 -4.36
N CYS A 325 -12.56 8.18 -3.69
CA CYS A 325 -12.52 8.06 -2.23
C CYS A 325 -11.38 7.14 -1.80
N LEU A 326 -10.97 7.27 -0.54
CA LEU A 326 -10.14 6.29 0.15
C LEU A 326 -10.97 5.62 1.24
N VAL A 327 -11.09 4.29 1.21
CA VAL A 327 -11.87 3.52 2.17
C VAL A 327 -10.91 2.86 3.16
N ILE A 328 -11.01 3.22 4.42
CA ILE A 328 -10.27 2.57 5.50
C ILE A 328 -11.18 1.49 6.08
N ASP A 329 -10.83 0.24 5.82
CA ASP A 329 -11.58 -0.93 6.27
C ASP A 329 -11.13 -1.37 7.67
N ASP A 330 -12.02 -1.21 8.64
CA ASP A 330 -11.93 -1.74 9.99
C ASP A 330 -13.29 -2.34 10.44
N SER A 331 -13.96 -3.04 9.52
CA SER A 331 -15.38 -3.40 9.64
C SER A 331 -15.71 -4.58 10.56
N TYR A 332 -14.72 -5.15 11.26
CA TYR A 332 -14.86 -6.45 11.96
C TYR A 332 -14.94 -6.36 13.48
N SER A 333 -14.43 -5.29 14.08
CA SER A 333 -14.46 -5.10 15.53
C SER A 333 -14.51 -3.61 15.89
N VAL A 334 -15.32 -3.26 16.89
CA VAL A 334 -15.39 -1.91 17.42
C VAL A 334 -15.35 -1.92 18.93
N ASP A 335 -14.37 -1.21 19.47
CA ASP A 335 -14.24 -0.85 20.88
C ASP A 335 -13.66 0.56 20.94
N TYR A 336 -13.71 1.20 22.12
CA TYR A 336 -13.27 2.58 22.28
C TYR A 336 -11.79 2.79 21.89
N GLN A 337 -10.90 1.91 22.32
CA GLN A 337 -9.47 2.03 22.05
C GLN A 337 -9.17 1.80 20.57
N SER A 338 -9.77 0.77 19.96
CA SER A 338 -9.59 0.51 18.54
C SER A 338 -10.19 1.59 17.65
N LEU A 339 -11.27 2.27 18.08
CA LEU A 339 -11.83 3.44 17.39
C LEU A 339 -10.85 4.62 17.44
N LYS A 340 -10.25 4.90 18.60
CA LYS A 340 -9.26 5.96 18.74
C LYS A 340 -8.09 5.77 17.78
N ILE A 341 -7.54 4.55 17.69
CA ILE A 341 -6.41 4.29 16.78
C ILE A 341 -6.86 4.33 15.30
N ALA A 342 -8.10 3.93 14.99
CA ALA A 342 -8.64 4.05 13.64
C ALA A 342 -8.79 5.51 13.20
N LEU A 343 -9.20 6.40 14.11
CA LEU A 343 -9.29 7.84 13.87
C LEU A 343 -7.91 8.48 13.70
N ASP A 344 -6.92 8.11 14.52
CA ASP A 344 -5.54 8.57 14.32
C ASP A 344 -4.98 8.09 12.96
N PHE A 345 -5.32 6.87 12.53
CA PHE A 345 -4.93 6.37 11.21
C PHE A 345 -5.64 7.11 10.07
N LEU A 346 -6.92 7.44 10.23
CA LEU A 346 -7.70 8.28 9.31
C LEU A 346 -7.03 9.66 9.12
N GLU A 347 -6.56 10.28 10.19
CA GLU A 347 -5.85 11.56 10.14
C GLU A 347 -4.54 11.49 9.34
N GLN A 348 -3.84 10.35 9.40
CA GLN A 348 -2.54 10.18 8.77
C GLN A 348 -2.63 10.03 7.24
N GLN A 349 -3.77 9.60 6.68
CA GLN A 349 -3.85 9.31 5.25
C GLN A 349 -3.76 10.55 4.35
N LYS A 350 -4.12 11.75 4.85
CA LYS A 350 -4.00 13.07 4.19
C LYS A 350 -4.38 13.16 2.69
N LEU A 351 -5.14 12.21 2.16
CA LEU A 351 -5.46 12.15 0.73
C LEU A 351 -6.59 13.13 0.37
N HIS A 352 -7.56 13.29 1.27
CA HIS A 352 -8.68 14.20 1.11
C HIS A 352 -8.92 14.96 2.42
N ASP A 353 -9.33 16.23 2.30
CA ASP A 353 -9.68 17.06 3.45
C ASP A 353 -10.98 16.60 4.12
N LYS A 354 -11.94 16.10 3.32
CA LYS A 354 -13.24 15.63 3.80
C LYS A 354 -13.16 14.23 4.39
N LYS A 355 -13.66 14.06 5.61
CA LYS A 355 -13.65 12.82 6.40
C LYS A 355 -15.06 12.33 6.69
N THR A 356 -15.36 11.10 6.28
CA THR A 356 -16.59 10.40 6.63
C THR A 356 -16.27 9.23 7.56
N ILE A 357 -17.09 9.00 8.59
CA ILE A 357 -17.05 7.76 9.36
C ILE A 357 -18.38 7.01 9.24
N ILE A 358 -18.33 5.69 9.09
CA ILE A 358 -19.46 4.78 9.18
C ILE A 358 -19.25 3.92 10.42
N LEU A 359 -20.09 4.09 11.43
CA LEU A 359 -19.90 3.52 12.77
C LEU A 359 -21.14 2.73 13.23
N SER A 360 -20.93 1.50 13.72
CA SER A 360 -22.02 0.70 14.33
C SER A 360 -22.16 0.96 15.83
N ASP A 361 -23.16 0.33 16.47
CA ASP A 361 -23.18 0.18 17.93
C ASP A 361 -21.84 -0.36 18.46
N ILE A 362 -21.36 0.21 19.56
CA ILE A 362 -20.14 -0.20 20.25
C ILE A 362 -20.53 -1.04 21.47
N PHE A 363 -20.06 -2.28 21.49
CA PHE A 363 -20.26 -3.20 22.61
C PHE A 363 -18.98 -3.27 23.44
N THR A 364 -18.96 -2.60 24.58
CA THR A 364 -17.88 -2.71 25.57
C THR A 364 -18.44 -3.16 26.90
N SER A 365 -17.85 -4.21 27.44
CA SER A 365 -18.14 -4.69 28.79
C SER A 365 -17.51 -3.79 29.84
N GLY A 366 -18.26 -3.46 30.89
CA GLY A 366 -17.72 -2.80 32.08
C GLY A 366 -17.79 -1.26 32.12
N ILE A 367 -18.29 -0.60 31.07
CA ILE A 367 -18.55 0.86 31.04
C ILE A 367 -20.03 1.09 30.76
N ALA A 368 -20.68 2.00 31.50
CA ALA A 368 -22.06 2.39 31.22
C ALA A 368 -22.17 3.03 29.82
N ALA A 369 -23.21 2.68 29.06
CA ALA A 369 -23.38 3.12 27.67
C ALA A 369 -23.33 4.66 27.53
N GLU A 370 -23.95 5.41 28.44
CA GLU A 370 -23.93 6.87 28.43
C GLU A 370 -22.51 7.43 28.56
N THR A 371 -21.69 6.88 29.47
CA THR A 371 -20.29 7.27 29.63
C THR A 371 -19.48 6.97 28.37
N LEU A 372 -19.65 5.78 27.80
CA LEU A 372 -18.97 5.36 26.57
C LEU A 372 -19.28 6.31 25.41
N TYR A 373 -20.57 6.54 25.12
CA TYR A 373 -20.95 7.36 23.97
C TYR A 373 -20.60 8.85 24.16
N ASN A 374 -20.57 9.37 25.40
CA ASN A 374 -20.02 10.69 25.68
C ASN A 374 -18.53 10.79 25.32
N GLN A 375 -17.73 9.76 25.61
CA GLN A 375 -16.33 9.70 25.17
C GLN A 375 -16.21 9.61 23.65
N VAL A 376 -17.07 8.82 22.99
CA VAL A 376 -17.11 8.71 21.53
C VAL A 376 -17.45 10.05 20.87
N LYS A 377 -18.42 10.81 21.40
CA LYS A 377 -18.75 12.16 20.91
C LYS A 377 -17.52 13.07 20.92
N GLN A 378 -16.83 13.12 22.06
CA GLN A 378 -15.61 13.92 22.21
C GLN A 378 -14.53 13.50 21.21
N LEU A 379 -14.32 12.19 20.99
CA LEU A 379 -13.38 11.69 19.98
C LEU A 379 -13.75 12.16 18.57
N LEU A 380 -15.01 12.00 18.15
CA LEU A 380 -15.45 12.37 16.80
C LEU A 380 -15.32 13.88 16.56
N SER A 381 -15.72 14.70 17.53
CA SER A 381 -15.57 16.17 17.44
C SER A 381 -14.10 16.59 17.37
N LYS A 382 -13.21 15.98 18.16
CA LYS A 382 -11.77 16.31 18.18
C LYS A 382 -11.08 16.01 16.85
N ASN A 383 -11.50 14.95 16.16
CA ASN A 383 -10.96 14.54 14.86
C ASN A 383 -11.58 15.29 13.66
N LYS A 384 -12.46 16.26 13.90
CA LYS A 384 -13.10 17.10 12.86
C LYS A 384 -13.73 16.27 11.74
N ILE A 385 -14.55 15.28 12.10
CA ILE A 385 -15.25 14.44 11.13
C ILE A 385 -16.37 15.25 10.47
N ASP A 386 -16.36 15.35 9.15
CA ASP A 386 -17.33 16.15 8.38
C ASP A 386 -18.70 15.47 8.28
N ARG A 387 -18.71 14.13 8.15
CA ARG A 387 -19.93 13.34 8.03
C ARG A 387 -19.87 12.08 8.87
N ILE A 388 -20.91 11.85 9.66
CA ILE A 388 -21.03 10.70 10.56
C ILE A 388 -22.24 9.88 10.11
N ILE A 389 -22.02 8.65 9.69
CA ILE A 389 -23.07 7.69 9.36
C ILE A 389 -23.11 6.67 10.49
N THR A 390 -24.26 6.58 11.17
CA THR A 390 -24.44 5.63 12.27
C THR A 390 -25.39 4.52 11.86
N ILE A 391 -25.08 3.28 12.24
CA ILE A 391 -25.92 2.12 11.94
C ILE A 391 -26.11 1.29 13.22
N GLY A 392 -27.33 1.30 13.74
CA GLY A 392 -27.70 0.66 15.01
C GLY A 392 -28.59 1.54 15.86
N GLU A 393 -29.50 0.91 16.61
CA GLU A 393 -30.49 1.64 17.41
C GLU A 393 -29.86 2.47 18.54
N THR A 394 -28.79 1.96 19.16
CA THR A 394 -28.18 2.60 20.32
C THR A 394 -27.36 3.81 19.89
N ILE A 395 -26.44 3.63 18.95
CA ILE A 395 -25.54 4.67 18.48
C ILE A 395 -26.32 5.81 17.80
N GLY A 396 -27.37 5.48 17.04
CA GLY A 396 -28.19 6.45 16.37
C GLY A 396 -28.94 7.37 17.33
N LYS A 397 -29.40 6.85 18.48
CA LYS A 397 -30.04 7.65 19.55
C LYS A 397 -29.02 8.46 20.33
N GLN A 398 -27.84 7.89 20.59
CA GLN A 398 -26.83 8.52 21.44
C GLN A 398 -26.07 9.64 20.74
N LEU A 399 -25.85 9.56 19.42
CA LEU A 399 -25.07 10.55 18.65
C LEU A 399 -25.94 11.56 17.87
N ASN A 400 -27.27 11.54 18.04
CA ASN A 400 -28.18 12.37 17.25
C ASN A 400 -28.02 13.90 17.45
N ASP A 401 -27.38 14.31 18.53
CA ASP A 401 -27.09 15.69 18.90
C ASP A 401 -25.83 16.25 18.23
N LEU A 402 -25.01 15.40 17.60
CA LEU A 402 -23.86 15.85 16.82
C LEU A 402 -24.30 16.39 15.44
N PRO A 403 -23.62 17.42 14.92
CA PRO A 403 -23.87 17.92 13.57
C PRO A 403 -23.52 16.87 12.50
N ASN A 404 -24.21 16.92 11.36
CA ASN A 404 -23.93 16.09 10.17
C ASN A 404 -24.01 14.57 10.39
N VAL A 405 -24.89 14.13 11.30
CA VAL A 405 -25.17 12.71 11.55
C VAL A 405 -26.31 12.21 10.65
N ILE A 406 -26.11 11.05 10.03
CA ILE A 406 -27.13 10.30 9.28
C ILE A 406 -27.25 8.92 9.93
N SER A 407 -28.42 8.61 10.49
CA SER A 407 -28.62 7.39 11.26
C SER A 407 -29.50 6.39 10.51
N PHE A 408 -29.15 5.10 10.62
CA PHE A 408 -29.89 3.97 10.08
C PHE A 408 -30.09 2.94 11.19
N ALA A 409 -31.25 2.29 11.25
CA ALA A 409 -31.50 1.28 12.27
C ALA A 409 -30.68 0.00 12.00
N THR A 410 -30.50 -0.36 10.72
CA THR A 410 -29.81 -1.58 10.30
C THR A 410 -28.96 -1.36 9.06
N THR A 411 -27.98 -2.23 8.84
CA THR A 411 -27.15 -2.22 7.62
C THR A 411 -28.00 -2.40 6.37
N GLN A 412 -29.05 -3.20 6.41
CA GLN A 412 -29.96 -3.39 5.27
C GLN A 412 -30.68 -2.09 4.90
N GLU A 413 -31.14 -1.30 5.88
CA GLU A 413 -31.73 0.02 5.62
C GLU A 413 -30.73 0.97 4.96
N PHE A 414 -29.48 0.98 5.44
CA PHE A 414 -28.41 1.75 4.82
C PHE A 414 -28.17 1.32 3.37
N LEU A 415 -28.05 0.01 3.11
CA LEU A 415 -27.80 -0.54 1.77
C LEU A 415 -28.94 -0.22 0.79
N GLN A 416 -30.20 -0.26 1.22
CA GLN A 416 -31.36 0.09 0.38
C GLN A 416 -31.37 1.56 -0.04
N ARG A 417 -30.82 2.45 0.80
CA ARG A 417 -30.72 3.90 0.51
C ARG A 417 -29.33 4.30 0.03
N PHE A 418 -28.44 3.33 -0.21
CA PHE A 418 -27.08 3.59 -0.64
C PHE A 418 -27.09 4.24 -2.03
N ASN A 419 -26.41 5.38 -2.14
CA ASN A 419 -26.21 6.07 -3.40
C ASN A 419 -24.72 6.32 -3.61
N THR A 420 -24.17 5.78 -4.69
CA THR A 420 -22.76 5.91 -5.05
C THR A 420 -22.33 7.37 -5.18
N GLN A 421 -23.19 8.25 -5.72
CA GLN A 421 -22.89 9.68 -5.89
C GLN A 421 -22.77 10.44 -4.57
N SER A 422 -23.29 9.89 -3.47
CA SER A 422 -23.19 10.51 -2.14
C SER A 422 -21.78 10.38 -1.53
N PHE A 423 -20.87 9.65 -2.18
CA PHE A 423 -19.49 9.49 -1.76
C PHE A 423 -18.56 9.95 -2.89
N GLN A 424 -17.76 10.99 -2.65
CA GLN A 424 -16.82 11.53 -3.64
C GLN A 424 -15.72 12.36 -2.97
N ASN A 425 -14.47 12.17 -3.40
CA ASN A 425 -13.29 12.95 -2.96
C ASN A 425 -13.16 13.05 -1.43
N GLU A 426 -13.34 11.93 -0.73
CA GLU A 426 -13.30 11.89 0.74
C GLU A 426 -12.62 10.64 1.26
N THR A 427 -12.12 10.71 2.49
CA THR A 427 -11.57 9.55 3.20
C THR A 427 -12.65 8.99 4.12
N ILE A 428 -13.00 7.72 3.94
CA ILE A 428 -14.12 7.05 4.60
C ILE A 428 -13.56 5.98 5.54
N LEU A 429 -13.78 6.13 6.85
CA LEU A 429 -13.49 5.07 7.82
C LEU A 429 -14.74 4.23 8.04
N VAL A 430 -14.68 2.94 7.73
CA VAL A 430 -15.75 1.98 8.01
C VAL A 430 -15.36 1.15 9.21
N LYS A 431 -16.07 1.33 10.33
CA LYS A 431 -15.78 0.62 11.59
C LYS A 431 -17.05 0.09 12.23
N GLY A 432 -17.11 -1.21 12.47
CA GLY A 432 -18.32 -1.81 13.02
C GLY A 432 -18.08 -3.11 13.77
N ALA A 433 -19.04 -3.45 14.64
CA ALA A 433 -19.15 -4.75 15.27
C ALA A 433 -19.60 -5.77 14.22
N ARG A 434 -19.08 -7.00 14.33
CA ARG A 434 -19.31 -8.07 13.35
C ARG A 434 -20.80 -8.33 13.05
N GLY A 435 -21.67 -8.26 14.06
CA GLY A 435 -23.12 -8.48 13.89
C GLY A 435 -23.81 -7.53 12.91
N PHE A 436 -23.15 -6.42 12.53
CA PHE A 436 -23.67 -5.46 11.56
C PHE A 436 -23.23 -5.73 10.11
N ASN A 437 -22.34 -6.69 9.84
CA ASN A 437 -21.91 -7.05 8.49
C ASN A 437 -21.40 -5.87 7.63
N PHE A 438 -20.66 -4.93 8.22
CA PHE A 438 -20.14 -3.75 7.49
C PHE A 438 -19.21 -4.07 6.31
N HIS A 439 -18.70 -5.30 6.21
CA HIS A 439 -17.98 -5.76 5.02
C HIS A 439 -18.80 -5.56 3.71
N GLU A 440 -20.13 -5.69 3.76
CA GLU A 440 -21.02 -5.43 2.62
C GLU A 440 -20.95 -3.95 2.19
N ILE A 441 -20.83 -3.04 3.15
CA ILE A 441 -20.65 -1.60 2.90
C ILE A 441 -19.28 -1.34 2.29
N VAL A 442 -18.23 -2.00 2.80
CA VAL A 442 -16.88 -1.89 2.24
C VAL A 442 -16.87 -2.35 0.79
N VAL A 443 -17.51 -3.47 0.44
CA VAL A 443 -17.60 -3.98 -0.94
C VAL A 443 -18.25 -2.96 -1.89
N LEU A 444 -19.28 -2.22 -1.44
CA LEU A 444 -19.92 -1.19 -2.25
C LEU A 444 -19.07 0.08 -2.40
N LEU A 445 -18.31 0.43 -1.36
CA LEU A 445 -17.44 1.60 -1.35
C LEU A 445 -16.09 1.33 -2.02
N GLU A 446 -15.63 0.08 -2.06
CA GLU A 446 -14.38 -0.33 -2.67
C GLU A 446 -14.48 -0.26 -4.20
N ALA A 447 -13.43 0.25 -4.83
CA ALA A 447 -13.31 0.23 -6.28
C ALA A 447 -13.13 -1.23 -6.73
N LYS A 448 -14.16 -1.81 -7.39
CA LYS A 448 -14.14 -3.20 -7.89
C LYS A 448 -12.79 -3.57 -8.50
N ASN A 449 -12.21 -4.68 -8.02
CA ASN A 449 -11.03 -5.29 -8.64
C ASN A 449 -11.45 -5.89 -9.98
N HIS A 450 -11.05 -5.23 -11.07
CA HIS A 450 -11.16 -5.81 -12.40
C HIS A 450 -10.31 -7.10 -12.44
N GLU A 451 -10.88 -8.20 -12.95
CA GLU A 451 -10.17 -9.49 -13.12
C GLU A 451 -9.03 -9.39 -14.15
N THR A 452 -9.16 -8.45 -15.09
CA THR A 452 -8.11 -8.12 -16.06
C THR A 452 -7.34 -6.89 -15.57
N ILE A 453 -6.04 -7.08 -15.34
CA ILE A 453 -5.14 -6.06 -14.77
C ILE A 453 -3.88 -5.89 -15.61
N LEU A 454 -3.36 -4.67 -15.66
CA LEU A 454 -2.03 -4.36 -16.15
C LEU A 454 -1.16 -4.07 -14.92
N GLU A 455 -0.28 -5.00 -14.57
CA GLU A 455 0.70 -4.80 -13.50
C GLU A 455 1.89 -4.00 -14.02
N ILE A 456 2.34 -3.01 -13.24
CA ILE A 456 3.48 -2.14 -13.54
C ILE A 456 4.49 -2.25 -12.41
N ASN A 457 5.66 -2.80 -12.74
CA ASN A 457 6.78 -2.94 -11.83
C ASN A 457 7.55 -1.62 -11.75
N LEU A 458 7.44 -0.93 -10.60
CA LEU A 458 8.13 0.34 -10.36
C LEU A 458 9.64 0.15 -10.13
N ASP A 459 10.09 -1.02 -9.69
CA ASP A 459 11.52 -1.31 -9.55
C ASP A 459 12.16 -1.50 -10.92
N ALA A 460 11.46 -2.14 -11.86
CA ALA A 460 11.91 -2.26 -13.25
C ALA A 460 12.06 -0.90 -13.94
N ILE A 461 11.14 0.03 -13.70
CA ILE A 461 11.26 1.43 -14.17
C ILE A 461 12.55 2.06 -13.63
N SER A 462 12.80 1.91 -12.33
CA SER A 462 13.99 2.44 -11.66
C SER A 462 15.29 1.82 -12.19
N HIS A 463 15.30 0.50 -12.39
CA HIS A 463 16.41 -0.24 -12.97
C HIS A 463 16.71 0.22 -14.39
N ASN A 464 15.69 0.27 -15.25
CA ASN A 464 15.83 0.72 -16.63
C ASN A 464 16.32 2.16 -16.70
N LEU A 465 15.79 3.06 -15.86
CA LEU A 465 16.27 4.44 -15.75
C LEU A 465 17.76 4.49 -15.43
N ASN A 466 18.21 3.70 -14.45
CA ASN A 466 19.62 3.65 -14.04
C ASN A 466 20.52 3.06 -15.13
N PHE A 467 20.05 2.05 -15.86
CA PHE A 467 20.75 1.50 -17.01
C PHE A 467 21.03 2.57 -18.06
N TYR A 468 20.02 3.34 -18.49
CA TYR A 468 20.25 4.41 -19.47
C TYR A 468 21.08 5.56 -18.89
N LYS A 469 20.91 5.91 -17.61
CA LYS A 469 21.78 6.89 -16.94
C LYS A 469 23.24 6.45 -16.95
N SER A 470 23.54 5.15 -16.82
CA SER A 470 24.91 4.62 -16.85
C SER A 470 25.61 4.75 -18.22
N LYS A 471 24.85 4.96 -19.29
CA LYS A 471 25.37 5.24 -20.64
C LYS A 471 25.70 6.72 -20.83
N LEU A 472 25.21 7.58 -19.95
CA LEU A 472 25.39 9.02 -20.00
C LEU A 472 26.46 9.46 -19.00
N LYS A 473 27.05 10.62 -19.26
CA LYS A 473 27.97 11.29 -18.33
C LYS A 473 27.18 11.80 -17.12
N PRO A 474 27.78 11.84 -15.91
CA PRO A 474 27.10 12.29 -14.70
C PRO A 474 26.46 13.67 -14.80
N GLU A 475 27.04 14.58 -15.59
CA GLU A 475 26.54 15.94 -15.81
C GLU A 475 25.41 16.05 -16.85
N THR A 476 25.19 15.01 -17.67
CA THR A 476 24.16 15.02 -18.70
C THR A 476 22.79 14.83 -18.06
N LYS A 477 21.93 15.84 -18.23
CA LYS A 477 20.56 15.82 -17.73
C LYS A 477 19.72 14.76 -18.43
N ILE A 478 18.67 14.29 -17.77
CA ILE A 478 17.73 13.34 -18.36
C ILE A 478 16.30 13.87 -18.33
N MET A 479 15.67 13.85 -19.50
CA MET A 479 14.26 14.11 -19.67
C MET A 479 13.54 12.80 -19.96
N VAL A 480 12.51 12.48 -19.18
CA VAL A 480 11.76 11.24 -19.33
C VAL A 480 10.39 11.50 -19.95
N MET A 481 10.05 10.74 -20.99
CA MET A 481 8.77 10.87 -21.68
C MET A 481 7.68 10.12 -20.92
N VAL A 482 6.64 10.83 -20.49
CA VAL A 482 5.43 10.27 -19.83
C VAL A 482 4.15 10.52 -20.63
N LYS A 483 4.30 10.87 -21.91
CA LYS A 483 3.20 11.12 -22.86
C LYS A 483 2.33 9.90 -23.13
N ALA A 484 1.10 10.13 -23.59
CA ALA A 484 0.10 9.09 -23.83
C ALA A 484 -0.13 8.22 -22.59
N PHE A 485 -0.27 8.86 -21.44
CA PHE A 485 -0.45 8.20 -20.14
C PHE A 485 0.70 7.20 -19.81
N GLY A 486 1.96 7.64 -20.01
CA GLY A 486 3.14 6.80 -19.82
C GLY A 486 3.19 5.61 -20.78
N TYR A 487 2.85 5.84 -22.05
CA TYR A 487 2.60 4.80 -23.06
C TYR A 487 1.60 3.73 -22.58
N GLY A 488 0.51 4.15 -21.95
CA GLY A 488 -0.55 3.27 -21.44
C GLY A 488 -0.30 2.67 -20.05
N ASN A 489 0.86 2.91 -19.43
CA ASN A 489 1.25 2.31 -18.15
C ASN A 489 0.84 3.10 -16.91
N GLY A 490 0.47 4.37 -17.03
CA GLY A 490 0.18 5.24 -15.88
C GLY A 490 0.96 6.54 -15.93
N GLY A 491 0.26 7.67 -15.95
CA GLY A 491 0.89 8.99 -15.98
C GLY A 491 1.43 9.44 -14.62
N TYR A 492 0.58 9.46 -13.59
CA TYR A 492 0.90 10.09 -12.31
C TYR A 492 1.90 9.28 -11.47
N GLU A 493 1.65 8.00 -11.26
CA GLU A 493 2.44 7.13 -10.39
C GLU A 493 3.89 7.03 -10.89
N ILE A 494 4.07 6.94 -12.22
CA ILE A 494 5.38 6.93 -12.87
C ILE A 494 6.04 8.31 -12.75
N ALA A 495 5.32 9.41 -13.00
CA ALA A 495 5.87 10.75 -12.82
C ALA A 495 6.37 11.00 -11.39
N LYS A 496 5.61 10.54 -10.38
CA LYS A 496 5.98 10.66 -8.96
C LYS A 496 7.23 9.83 -8.62
N LEU A 497 7.32 8.61 -9.15
CA LEU A 497 8.54 7.81 -9.01
C LEU A 497 9.74 8.53 -9.65
N LEU A 498 9.60 9.05 -10.86
CA LEU A 498 10.68 9.74 -11.58
C LEU A 498 11.13 11.02 -10.84
N GLU A 499 10.22 11.75 -10.22
CA GLU A 499 10.52 12.88 -9.34
C GLU A 499 11.34 12.45 -8.11
N HIS A 500 10.97 11.35 -7.46
CA HIS A 500 11.77 10.76 -6.38
C HIS A 500 13.19 10.37 -6.84
N HIS A 501 13.33 9.88 -8.09
CA HIS A 501 14.63 9.60 -8.71
C HIS A 501 15.35 10.84 -9.28
N LYS A 502 14.84 12.04 -8.98
CA LYS A 502 15.40 13.35 -9.35
C LYS A 502 15.71 13.45 -10.85
N VAL A 503 14.79 12.97 -11.68
CA VAL A 503 14.83 13.23 -13.13
C VAL A 503 14.74 14.73 -13.39
N ASP A 504 15.54 15.28 -14.31
CA ASP A 504 15.61 16.72 -14.53
C ASP A 504 14.33 17.29 -15.17
N TYR A 505 13.68 16.50 -16.01
CA TYR A 505 12.52 16.92 -16.81
C TYR A 505 11.55 15.78 -17.11
N LEU A 506 10.27 16.11 -17.20
CA LEU A 506 9.24 15.25 -17.79
C LEU A 506 8.78 15.82 -19.14
N GLY A 507 8.47 14.94 -20.09
CA GLY A 507 7.92 15.30 -21.40
C GLY A 507 6.53 14.71 -21.61
N VAL A 508 5.55 15.55 -21.92
CA VAL A 508 4.16 15.18 -22.27
C VAL A 508 3.83 15.56 -23.70
N ALA A 509 2.80 14.95 -24.30
CA ALA A 509 2.41 15.29 -25.68
C ALA A 509 1.62 16.60 -25.71
N PHE A 510 0.61 16.72 -24.86
CA PHE A 510 -0.37 17.81 -24.85
C PHE A 510 -0.42 18.50 -23.49
N ALA A 511 -0.95 19.73 -23.47
CA ALA A 511 -1.05 20.52 -22.25
C ALA A 511 -1.89 19.82 -21.17
N ASP A 512 -3.00 19.18 -21.54
CA ASP A 512 -3.91 18.50 -20.60
C ASP A 512 -3.20 17.41 -19.79
N GLU A 513 -2.33 16.61 -20.42
CA GLU A 513 -1.52 15.61 -19.71
C GLU A 513 -0.62 16.27 -18.66
N GLY A 514 0.01 17.41 -18.99
CA GLY A 514 0.83 18.17 -18.06
C GLY A 514 0.03 18.80 -16.93
N ILE A 515 -1.18 19.30 -17.22
CA ILE A 515 -2.10 19.89 -16.24
C ILE A 515 -2.53 18.83 -15.22
N GLU A 516 -2.87 17.63 -15.67
CA GLU A 516 -3.24 16.53 -14.76
C GLU A 516 -2.07 16.14 -13.85
N LEU A 517 -0.83 16.08 -14.36
CA LEU A 517 0.36 15.86 -13.52
C LEU A 517 0.55 16.98 -12.49
N ARG A 518 0.33 18.25 -12.87
CA ARG A 518 0.41 19.39 -11.95
C ARG A 518 -0.65 19.34 -10.86
N LYS A 519 -1.90 19.05 -11.21
CA LYS A 519 -2.99 18.86 -10.24
C LYS A 519 -2.70 17.73 -9.26
N ALA A 520 -1.99 16.70 -9.70
CA ALA A 520 -1.58 15.58 -8.87
C ALA A 520 -0.33 15.86 -8.01
N GLY A 521 0.23 17.08 -8.08
CA GLY A 521 1.30 17.55 -7.20
C GLY A 521 2.72 17.40 -7.75
N ILE A 522 2.91 17.07 -9.03
CA ILE A 522 4.25 16.97 -9.64
C ILE A 522 4.87 18.36 -9.77
N THR A 523 6.08 18.53 -9.27
CA THR A 523 6.83 19.80 -9.27
C THR A 523 7.96 19.86 -10.30
N THR A 524 8.45 18.70 -10.73
CA THR A 524 9.47 18.55 -11.78
C THR A 524 9.11 19.36 -13.03
N PRO A 525 10.04 20.05 -13.71
CA PRO A 525 9.76 20.76 -14.96
C PRO A 525 9.10 19.86 -16.01
N ILE A 526 7.99 20.31 -16.60
CA ILE A 526 7.23 19.56 -17.60
C ILE A 526 7.29 20.32 -18.92
N MET A 527 7.83 19.66 -19.94
CA MET A 527 7.85 20.15 -21.32
C MET A 527 6.67 19.56 -22.11
N VAL A 528 5.91 20.40 -22.78
CA VAL A 528 4.82 19.99 -23.69
C VAL A 528 5.35 19.97 -25.12
N LEU A 529 5.36 18.80 -25.77
CA LEU A 529 5.98 18.59 -27.08
C LEU A 529 5.10 18.97 -28.27
N ASN A 530 3.80 19.12 -28.09
CA ASN A 530 2.90 19.56 -29.16
C ASN A 530 1.86 20.54 -28.62
N PRO A 531 2.29 21.73 -28.16
CA PRO A 531 1.35 22.69 -27.61
C PRO A 531 0.50 23.30 -28.72
N GLU A 532 -0.80 23.40 -28.47
CA GLU A 532 -1.71 24.17 -29.31
C GLU A 532 -1.72 25.64 -28.87
N ASN A 533 -1.86 26.57 -29.81
CA ASN A 533 -1.89 28.00 -29.49
C ASN A 533 -3.00 28.36 -28.49
N SER A 534 -4.15 27.66 -28.56
CA SER A 534 -5.27 27.77 -27.62
C SER A 534 -4.89 27.40 -26.18
N SER A 535 -3.94 26.47 -26.01
CA SER A 535 -3.53 25.91 -24.72
C SER A 535 -2.49 26.75 -23.98
N PHE A 536 -1.83 27.72 -24.63
CA PHE A 536 -0.74 28.50 -24.05
C PHE A 536 -1.10 29.20 -22.73
N ARG A 537 -2.31 29.75 -22.62
CA ARG A 537 -2.77 30.38 -21.36
C ARG A 537 -2.89 29.36 -20.23
N ALA A 538 -3.39 28.17 -20.52
CA ALA A 538 -3.49 27.09 -19.55
C ALA A 538 -2.10 26.60 -19.13
N MET A 539 -1.18 26.47 -20.08
CA MET A 539 0.22 26.11 -19.79
C MET A 539 0.90 27.10 -18.86
N ILE A 540 0.71 28.41 -19.09
CA ILE A 540 1.19 29.47 -18.19
C ILE A 540 0.60 29.29 -16.79
N ALA A 541 -0.72 29.12 -16.68
CA ALA A 541 -1.42 28.96 -15.40
C ALA A 541 -0.93 27.74 -14.59
N TYR A 542 -0.54 26.66 -15.27
CA TYR A 542 -0.06 25.43 -14.65
C TYR A 542 1.47 25.26 -14.69
N ASN A 543 2.21 26.31 -15.04
CA ASN A 543 3.68 26.30 -15.09
C ASN A 543 4.25 25.14 -15.95
N LEU A 544 3.79 25.04 -17.19
CA LEU A 544 4.23 24.07 -18.21
C LEU A 544 5.05 24.77 -19.30
N GLU A 545 6.17 24.16 -19.72
CA GLU A 545 7.12 24.78 -20.66
C GLU A 545 6.81 24.34 -22.11
N PRO A 546 6.46 25.25 -23.05
CA PRO A 546 6.11 24.88 -24.42
C PRO A 546 7.30 24.57 -25.31
N GLU A 547 7.17 23.51 -26.11
CA GLU A 547 7.90 23.35 -27.37
C GLU A 547 7.41 24.41 -28.38
N ILE A 548 8.34 25.18 -28.94
CA ILE A 548 8.08 26.13 -30.02
C ILE A 548 8.78 25.60 -31.27
N TYR A 549 7.99 25.38 -32.32
CA TYR A 549 8.43 24.78 -33.59
C TYR A 549 8.07 25.61 -34.82
N SER A 550 7.44 26.78 -34.66
CA SER A 550 7.07 27.67 -35.77
C SER A 550 7.11 29.14 -35.38
N ILE A 551 7.32 30.02 -36.37
CA ILE A 551 7.32 31.47 -36.19
C ILE A 551 5.97 31.98 -35.69
N THR A 552 4.87 31.51 -36.29
CA THR A 552 3.52 31.89 -35.89
C THR A 552 3.22 31.49 -34.45
N GLY A 553 3.64 30.30 -34.02
CA GLY A 553 3.51 29.85 -32.63
C GLY A 553 4.30 30.73 -31.66
N LEU A 554 5.55 31.07 -32.00
CA LEU A 554 6.36 31.98 -31.19
C LEU A 554 5.70 33.36 -31.05
N GLN A 555 5.28 33.97 -32.15
CA GLN A 555 4.62 35.28 -32.13
C GLN A 555 3.33 35.27 -31.30
N ALA A 556 2.52 34.22 -31.42
CA ALA A 556 1.32 34.04 -30.61
C ALA A 556 1.64 33.96 -29.12
N PHE A 557 2.66 33.17 -28.75
CA PHE A 557 3.10 33.03 -27.36
C PHE A 557 3.62 34.36 -26.81
N LEU A 558 4.48 35.05 -27.58
CA LEU A 558 5.01 36.37 -27.22
C LEU A 558 3.89 37.38 -26.94
N LYS A 559 2.87 37.44 -27.81
CA LYS A 559 1.71 38.32 -27.62
C LYS A 559 0.96 38.02 -26.32
N ILE A 560 0.81 36.74 -25.95
CA ILE A 560 0.18 36.34 -24.69
C ILE A 560 1.03 36.78 -23.50
N THR A 561 2.34 36.50 -23.51
CA THR A 561 3.25 36.90 -22.42
C THR A 561 3.33 38.42 -22.25
N GLN A 562 3.29 39.17 -23.35
CA GLN A 562 3.20 40.63 -23.35
C GLN A 562 1.91 41.13 -22.70
N HIS A 563 0.77 40.59 -23.12
CA HIS A 563 -0.54 40.98 -22.58
C HIS A 563 -0.68 40.64 -21.07
N GLN A 564 0.03 39.62 -20.59
CA GLN A 564 0.02 39.20 -19.18
C GLN A 564 1.18 39.79 -18.36
N ASN A 565 2.03 40.64 -18.95
CA ASN A 565 3.23 41.21 -18.32
C ASN A 565 4.17 40.15 -17.71
N ILE A 566 4.30 39.00 -18.37
CA ILE A 566 5.19 37.92 -17.95
C ILE A 566 6.58 38.14 -18.54
N SER A 567 7.62 38.01 -17.72
CA SER A 567 9.00 38.10 -18.18
C SER A 567 9.72 36.75 -18.06
N HIS A 568 10.66 36.51 -18.98
CA HIS A 568 11.54 35.34 -18.98
C HIS A 568 10.85 33.96 -18.89
N TYR A 569 9.65 33.81 -19.46
CA TYR A 569 8.93 32.54 -19.43
C TYR A 569 9.72 31.45 -20.17
N PRO A 570 9.95 30.27 -19.57
CA PRO A 570 10.77 29.23 -20.17
C PRO A 570 10.11 28.62 -21.42
N ILE A 571 10.85 28.57 -22.53
CA ILE A 571 10.42 27.93 -23.79
C ILE A 571 11.52 27.02 -24.33
N HIS A 572 11.15 26.07 -25.19
CA HIS A 572 12.07 25.13 -25.81
C HIS A 572 11.96 25.19 -27.34
N ILE A 573 13.07 25.42 -28.04
CA ILE A 573 13.08 25.54 -29.50
C ILE A 573 13.35 24.17 -30.14
N LYS A 574 12.48 23.75 -31.06
CA LYS A 574 12.70 22.54 -31.84
C LYS A 574 13.24 22.85 -33.22
N LEU A 575 14.29 22.16 -33.63
CA LEU A 575 14.89 22.24 -34.95
C LEU A 575 14.50 21.02 -35.78
N ASP A 576 14.19 21.24 -37.05
CA ASP A 576 14.02 20.16 -38.01
C ASP A 576 15.36 19.82 -38.67
N THR A 577 15.86 18.63 -38.38
CA THR A 577 17.14 18.13 -38.90
C THR A 577 16.95 17.15 -40.07
N GLY A 578 15.72 16.97 -40.55
CA GLY A 578 15.37 16.09 -41.66
C GLY A 578 14.25 15.10 -41.38
N MET A 579 13.57 15.20 -40.23
CA MET A 579 12.41 14.36 -39.93
C MET A 579 11.13 14.95 -40.55
N HIS A 580 11.08 16.26 -40.80
CA HIS A 580 9.96 16.95 -41.47
C HIS A 580 8.61 16.74 -40.77
N ARG A 581 8.65 16.59 -39.43
CA ARG A 581 7.45 16.47 -38.60
C ARG A 581 7.07 17.79 -37.95
N LEU A 582 7.98 18.34 -37.16
CA LEU A 582 7.85 19.62 -36.45
C LEU A 582 9.26 20.16 -36.19
N GLY A 583 9.45 21.46 -36.35
CA GLY A 583 10.67 22.17 -36.01
C GLY A 583 10.98 23.29 -36.99
N PHE A 584 11.87 24.20 -36.60
CA PHE A 584 12.39 25.23 -37.49
C PHE A 584 13.36 24.61 -38.50
N GLU A 585 13.10 24.86 -39.77
CA GLU A 585 14.01 24.54 -40.87
C GLU A 585 15.16 25.54 -40.95
N PRO A 586 16.29 25.19 -41.59
CA PRO A 586 17.47 26.05 -41.69
C PRO A 586 17.16 27.47 -42.22
N HIS A 587 16.25 27.60 -43.18
CA HIS A 587 15.92 28.88 -43.80
C HIS A 587 15.13 29.83 -42.87
N LEU A 588 14.55 29.32 -41.78
CA LEU A 588 13.78 30.11 -40.80
C LEU A 588 14.62 30.58 -39.61
N ILE A 589 15.87 30.10 -39.47
CA ILE A 589 16.71 30.38 -38.31
C ILE A 589 17.02 31.88 -38.18
N ALA A 590 17.28 32.57 -39.29
CA ALA A 590 17.55 34.00 -39.27
C ALA A 590 16.35 34.82 -38.74
N GLU A 591 15.13 34.45 -39.14
CA GLU A 591 13.90 35.09 -38.66
C GLU A 591 13.65 34.78 -37.18
N LEU A 592 13.84 33.53 -36.77
CA LEU A 592 13.74 33.10 -35.38
C LEU A 592 14.71 33.89 -34.47
N CYS A 593 15.98 34.02 -34.88
CA CYS A 593 16.98 34.82 -34.20
C CYS A 593 16.52 36.28 -34.05
N SER A 594 15.94 36.88 -35.09
CA SER A 594 15.44 38.25 -35.04
C SER A 594 14.31 38.44 -34.02
N LEU A 595 13.42 37.46 -33.86
CA LEU A 595 12.30 37.53 -32.90
C LEU A 595 12.74 37.32 -31.44
N LEU A 596 13.79 36.53 -31.22
CA LEU A 596 14.32 36.23 -29.89
C LEU A 596 15.31 37.29 -29.40
N LYS A 597 15.97 38.02 -30.31
CA LYS A 597 16.92 39.08 -29.97
C LYS A 597 16.21 40.22 -29.23
N ASN A 598 16.79 40.68 -28.12
CA ASN A 598 16.26 41.75 -27.26
C ASN A 598 14.84 41.50 -26.71
N ASN A 599 14.43 40.23 -26.61
CA ASN A 599 13.15 39.84 -26.04
C ASN A 599 13.28 39.55 -24.53
N ASN A 600 12.48 40.21 -23.71
CA ASN A 600 12.46 40.02 -22.24
C ASN A 600 11.29 39.15 -21.75
N PHE A 601 10.42 38.68 -22.65
CA PHE A 601 9.20 37.95 -22.31
C PHE A 601 9.44 36.44 -22.18
N VAL A 602 10.37 35.90 -22.97
CA VAL A 602 10.69 34.46 -22.98
C VAL A 602 12.17 34.21 -22.72
N LYS A 603 12.46 33.03 -22.17
CA LYS A 603 13.82 32.51 -22.00
C LYS A 603 13.93 31.17 -22.70
N VAL A 604 14.78 31.09 -23.72
CA VAL A 604 15.08 29.82 -24.40
C VAL A 604 15.88 28.94 -23.45
N LYS A 605 15.22 27.91 -22.92
CA LYS A 605 15.79 27.00 -21.91
C LYS A 605 16.53 25.84 -22.55
N SER A 606 15.99 25.30 -23.64
CA SER A 606 16.68 24.31 -24.47
C SER A 606 16.42 24.48 -25.96
N VAL A 607 17.33 23.92 -26.76
CA VAL A 607 17.21 23.74 -28.21
C VAL A 607 17.39 22.25 -28.52
N PHE A 608 16.53 21.68 -29.35
CA PHE A 608 16.54 20.23 -29.55
C PHE A 608 16.02 19.79 -30.92
N SER A 609 16.32 18.55 -31.29
CA SER A 609 15.73 17.88 -32.46
C SER A 609 15.44 16.41 -32.14
N HIS A 610 14.85 15.66 -33.08
CA HIS A 610 14.51 14.24 -32.92
C HIS A 610 15.22 13.42 -34.00
N LEU A 611 15.96 12.39 -33.58
CA LEU A 611 16.56 11.44 -34.52
C LEU A 611 15.48 10.56 -35.16
N ALA A 612 15.53 10.39 -36.48
CA ALA A 612 14.47 9.70 -37.21
C ALA A 612 14.68 8.17 -37.27
N ALA A 613 15.94 7.72 -37.35
CA ALA A 613 16.31 6.33 -37.58
C ALA A 613 17.50 5.93 -36.69
N SER A 614 17.41 6.24 -35.40
CA SER A 614 18.50 5.98 -34.43
C SER A 614 18.49 4.55 -33.89
N ASP A 615 17.40 3.83 -34.10
CA ASP A 615 17.16 2.43 -33.81
C ASP A 615 17.67 1.50 -34.93
N ASP A 616 17.91 2.02 -36.13
CA ASP A 616 18.36 1.27 -37.29
C ASP A 616 19.73 1.77 -37.78
N LEU A 617 20.74 0.91 -37.63
CA LEU A 617 22.13 1.23 -37.97
C LEU A 617 22.38 1.30 -39.49
N GLU A 618 21.47 0.79 -40.33
CA GLU A 618 21.57 0.96 -41.79
C GLU A 618 21.49 2.44 -42.22
N TYR A 619 20.89 3.30 -41.38
CA TYR A 619 20.73 4.73 -41.63
C TYR A 619 21.69 5.61 -40.81
N ASP A 620 22.84 5.08 -40.39
CA ASP A 620 23.87 5.80 -39.62
C ASP A 620 24.33 7.11 -40.32
N ASP A 621 24.55 7.08 -41.64
CA ASP A 621 24.93 8.27 -42.42
C ASP A 621 23.88 9.39 -42.33
N PHE A 622 22.59 9.02 -42.34
CA PHE A 622 21.50 9.99 -42.16
C PHE A 622 21.46 10.53 -40.73
N THR A 623 21.66 9.68 -39.73
CA THR A 623 21.73 10.10 -38.32
C THR A 623 22.91 11.07 -38.09
N LYS A 624 24.07 10.81 -38.70
CA LYS A 624 25.22 11.73 -38.70
C LYS A 624 24.91 13.07 -39.36
N LEU A 625 24.18 13.06 -40.47
CA LEU A 625 23.71 14.29 -41.11
C LEU A 625 22.76 15.10 -40.19
N GLN A 626 21.90 14.43 -39.41
CA GLN A 626 21.04 15.12 -38.44
C GLN A 626 21.86 15.86 -37.37
N PHE A 627 22.95 15.26 -36.87
CA PHE A 627 23.86 15.93 -35.93
C PHE A 627 24.52 17.17 -36.55
N GLN A 628 25.04 17.04 -37.78
CA GLN A 628 25.68 18.16 -38.48
C GLN A 628 24.72 19.34 -38.69
N ARG A 629 23.49 19.06 -39.12
CA ARG A 629 22.44 20.07 -39.30
C ARG A 629 22.06 20.74 -37.97
N PHE A 630 21.95 19.95 -36.91
CA PHE A 630 21.67 20.46 -35.58
C PHE A 630 22.74 21.45 -35.11
N ASP A 631 24.02 21.08 -35.22
CA ASP A 631 25.13 21.91 -34.78
C ASP A 631 25.22 23.23 -35.58
N ALA A 632 24.98 23.18 -36.89
CA ALA A 632 24.96 24.37 -37.74
C ALA A 632 23.86 25.36 -37.32
N MET A 633 22.62 24.89 -37.20
CA MET A 633 21.49 25.74 -36.81
C MET A 633 21.61 26.25 -35.36
N TYR A 634 22.07 25.40 -34.43
CA TYR A 634 22.30 25.81 -33.05
C TYR A 634 23.36 26.91 -32.94
N SER A 635 24.45 26.81 -33.71
CA SER A 635 25.54 27.78 -33.68
C SER A 635 25.09 29.18 -34.13
N GLU A 636 24.09 29.27 -35.00
CA GLU A 636 23.47 30.55 -35.37
C GLU A 636 22.56 31.08 -34.26
N LEU A 637 21.73 30.22 -33.66
CA LEU A 637 20.85 30.59 -32.54
C LEU A 637 21.62 31.04 -31.30
N GLU A 638 22.69 30.33 -30.94
CA GLU A 638 23.51 30.64 -29.76
C GLU A 638 24.05 32.08 -29.81
N LYS A 639 24.44 32.58 -30.99
CA LYS A 639 24.95 33.95 -31.18
C LYS A 639 23.88 35.02 -30.95
N ALA A 640 22.60 34.68 -31.11
CA ALA A 640 21.49 35.61 -30.95
C ALA A 640 20.90 35.64 -29.52
N LEU A 641 21.23 34.64 -28.70
CA LEU A 641 20.65 34.44 -27.37
C LEU A 641 21.55 34.99 -26.26
N PRO A 642 20.97 35.53 -25.16
CA PRO A 642 21.75 36.12 -24.07
C PRO A 642 22.45 35.07 -23.18
N SER A 643 22.01 33.81 -23.24
CA SER A 643 22.57 32.69 -22.47
C SER A 643 22.56 31.42 -23.31
N LYS A 644 23.56 30.55 -23.12
CA LYS A 644 23.66 29.27 -23.81
C LYS A 644 22.54 28.31 -23.38
N PRO A 645 21.60 27.93 -24.28
CA PRO A 645 20.53 27.00 -23.94
C PRO A 645 21.02 25.55 -23.95
N ILE A 646 20.36 24.70 -23.15
CA ILE A 646 20.62 23.25 -23.08
C ILE A 646 20.40 22.62 -24.46
N ARG A 647 21.30 21.75 -24.93
CA ARG A 647 21.09 20.98 -26.16
C ARG A 647 20.68 19.55 -25.84
N HIS A 648 19.77 19.01 -26.66
CA HIS A 648 19.44 17.60 -26.61
C HIS A 648 18.91 17.06 -27.94
N ILE A 649 19.36 15.88 -28.34
CA ILE A 649 18.89 15.26 -29.59
C ILE A 649 18.66 13.75 -29.46
N LEU A 650 19.38 13.09 -28.54
CA LEU A 650 19.25 11.65 -28.31
C LEU A 650 17.88 11.30 -27.72
N ASN A 651 17.12 10.48 -28.44
CA ASN A 651 16.01 9.66 -27.93
C ASN A 651 16.56 8.35 -27.32
N THR A 652 15.70 7.44 -26.85
CA THR A 652 16.10 6.14 -26.27
C THR A 652 17.19 5.44 -27.07
N SER A 653 16.96 5.22 -28.36
CA SER A 653 17.88 4.52 -29.26
C SER A 653 19.16 5.31 -29.49
N GLY A 654 19.07 6.64 -29.57
CA GLY A 654 20.21 7.54 -29.55
C GLY A 654 21.10 7.38 -28.31
N ILE A 655 20.52 7.22 -27.12
CA ILE A 655 21.30 7.01 -25.87
C ILE A 655 22.08 5.70 -25.93
N PHE A 656 21.50 4.66 -26.53
CA PHE A 656 22.14 3.35 -26.62
C PHE A 656 23.20 3.27 -27.73
N ASN A 657 22.87 3.72 -28.95
CA ASN A 657 23.72 3.57 -30.13
C ASN A 657 24.73 4.71 -30.34
N TYR A 658 24.47 5.90 -29.80
CA TYR A 658 25.25 7.12 -30.07
C TYR A 658 25.56 7.90 -28.78
N ALA A 659 25.85 7.18 -27.68
CA ALA A 659 26.11 7.78 -26.37
C ALA A 659 27.24 8.82 -26.39
N GLU A 660 28.21 8.70 -27.28
CA GLU A 660 29.31 9.65 -27.46
C GLU A 660 28.84 11.01 -28.02
N LYS A 661 27.67 11.07 -28.66
CA LYS A 661 27.02 12.30 -29.15
C LYS A 661 26.11 12.95 -28.11
N GLN A 662 26.20 12.51 -26.84
CA GLN A 662 25.46 13.11 -25.75
C GLN A 662 25.82 14.59 -25.57
N MET A 663 24.79 15.40 -25.35
CA MET A 663 24.88 16.85 -25.14
C MET A 663 24.61 17.16 -23.67
N GLU A 664 24.06 18.34 -23.35
CA GLU A 664 23.69 18.70 -21.97
C GLU A 664 22.48 17.92 -21.45
N MET A 665 21.62 17.38 -22.33
CA MET A 665 20.47 16.57 -21.93
C MET A 665 20.18 15.45 -22.95
N ALA A 666 19.58 14.34 -22.49
CA ALA A 666 19.06 13.26 -23.34
C ALA A 666 17.59 12.97 -23.01
N ARG A 667 16.84 12.38 -23.96
CA ARG A 667 15.41 12.07 -23.81
C ARG A 667 15.17 10.57 -23.79
N LEU A 668 14.81 10.04 -22.63
CA LEU A 668 14.47 8.64 -22.45
C LEU A 668 12.96 8.42 -22.63
N GLY A 669 12.59 7.55 -23.57
CA GLY A 669 11.21 7.19 -23.87
C GLY A 669 10.93 5.72 -23.58
N ILE A 670 10.62 4.95 -24.62
CA ILE A 670 10.14 3.57 -24.50
C ILE A 670 11.11 2.62 -23.79
N GLY A 671 12.41 2.93 -23.78
CA GLY A 671 13.43 2.17 -23.06
C GLY A 671 13.20 2.10 -21.56
N LEU A 672 12.65 3.16 -20.98
CA LEU A 672 12.22 3.16 -19.58
C LEU A 672 11.25 2.01 -19.29
N TYR A 673 10.37 1.71 -20.25
CA TYR A 673 9.30 0.74 -20.17
C TYR A 673 9.72 -0.68 -20.59
N GLY A 674 11.03 -0.95 -20.65
CA GLY A 674 11.58 -2.28 -20.89
C GLY A 674 11.66 -2.70 -22.37
N ILE A 675 11.52 -1.75 -23.31
CA ILE A 675 11.62 -2.01 -24.75
C ILE A 675 12.94 -1.43 -25.30
N GLY A 676 13.81 -2.28 -25.81
CA GLY A 676 15.08 -1.92 -26.45
C GLY A 676 15.08 -2.13 -27.96
N ASN A 677 16.14 -1.68 -28.61
CA ASN A 677 16.39 -1.72 -30.06
C ASN A 677 17.06 -3.02 -30.51
N SER A 678 17.67 -3.77 -29.59
CA SER A 678 18.41 -4.99 -29.90
C SER A 678 18.20 -6.06 -28.82
N GLU A 679 18.46 -7.32 -29.16
CA GLU A 679 18.44 -8.40 -28.18
C GLU A 679 19.45 -8.20 -27.04
N GLN A 680 20.58 -7.56 -27.31
CA GLN A 680 21.60 -7.28 -26.30
C GLN A 680 21.08 -6.27 -25.26
N GLU A 681 20.39 -5.22 -25.73
CA GLU A 681 19.74 -4.24 -24.87
C GLU A 681 18.59 -4.88 -24.05
N LEU A 682 17.75 -5.69 -24.72
CA LEU A 682 16.64 -6.41 -24.09
C LEU A 682 17.06 -7.47 -23.06
N LYS A 683 18.33 -7.91 -23.05
CA LYS A 683 18.85 -8.80 -22.00
C LYS A 683 19.10 -8.08 -20.67
N VAL A 684 19.33 -6.76 -20.72
CA VAL A 684 19.65 -5.95 -19.54
C VAL A 684 18.41 -5.21 -19.03
N LEU A 685 17.51 -4.81 -19.93
CA LEU A 685 16.27 -4.17 -19.55
C LEU A 685 15.33 -5.14 -18.84
N GLU A 686 14.67 -4.63 -17.81
CA GLU A 686 13.62 -5.33 -17.10
C GLU A 686 12.25 -5.07 -17.72
N ASN A 687 11.42 -6.11 -17.74
CA ASN A 687 10.02 -6.00 -18.16
C ASN A 687 9.23 -5.19 -17.13
N VAL A 688 8.67 -4.07 -17.58
CA VAL A 688 7.90 -3.17 -16.72
C VAL A 688 6.45 -3.61 -16.59
N SER A 689 5.83 -4.03 -17.69
CA SER A 689 4.38 -4.18 -17.75
C SER A 689 3.96 -5.62 -18.02
N THR A 690 3.03 -6.14 -17.23
CA THR A 690 2.47 -7.49 -17.41
C THR A 690 0.95 -7.40 -17.45
N LEU A 691 0.36 -7.74 -18.58
CA LEU A 691 -1.10 -7.80 -18.73
C LEU A 691 -1.58 -9.20 -18.37
N LYS A 692 -2.44 -9.26 -17.34
CA LYS A 692 -2.98 -10.49 -16.78
C LYS A 692 -4.48 -10.50 -16.82
N THR A 693 -5.03 -11.71 -16.88
CA THR A 693 -6.46 -11.99 -16.72
C THR A 693 -6.61 -13.38 -16.11
N ILE A 694 -7.81 -13.94 -16.11
CA ILE A 694 -8.11 -15.28 -15.61
C ILE A 694 -8.84 -16.13 -16.64
N ILE A 695 -8.91 -17.43 -16.40
CA ILE A 695 -9.80 -18.33 -17.14
C ILE A 695 -11.24 -18.14 -16.64
N SER A 696 -12.15 -17.68 -17.51
CA SER A 696 -13.58 -17.58 -17.17
C SER A 696 -14.29 -18.92 -17.25
N GLN A 697 -13.98 -19.71 -18.30
CA GLN A 697 -14.66 -20.98 -18.56
C GLN A 697 -13.76 -21.91 -19.35
N ILE A 698 -13.87 -23.22 -19.12
CA ILE A 698 -13.27 -24.27 -19.96
C ILE A 698 -14.38 -25.16 -20.51
N ARG A 699 -14.30 -25.50 -21.80
CA ARG A 699 -15.26 -26.37 -22.48
C ARG A 699 -14.54 -27.39 -23.36
N GLU A 700 -15.14 -28.56 -23.54
CA GLU A 700 -14.71 -29.49 -24.59
C GLU A 700 -15.41 -29.11 -25.91
N VAL A 701 -14.65 -29.13 -27.00
CA VAL A 701 -15.13 -28.85 -28.36
C VAL A 701 -14.80 -30.05 -29.24
N LEU A 702 -15.79 -30.54 -29.98
CA LEU A 702 -15.72 -31.78 -30.76
C LEU A 702 -15.25 -31.50 -32.21
N PRO A 703 -14.77 -32.54 -32.94
CA PRO A 703 -14.49 -32.42 -34.36
C PRO A 703 -15.70 -31.87 -35.14
N GLU A 704 -15.44 -31.12 -36.21
CA GLU A 704 -16.43 -30.41 -37.08
C GLU A 704 -17.11 -29.17 -36.46
N GLU A 705 -16.90 -28.92 -35.17
CA GLU A 705 -17.29 -27.67 -34.52
C GLU A 705 -16.30 -26.52 -34.85
N SER A 706 -16.62 -25.31 -34.40
CA SER A 706 -15.81 -24.12 -34.68
C SER A 706 -15.82 -23.13 -33.53
N VAL A 707 -14.76 -22.32 -33.41
CA VAL A 707 -14.56 -21.36 -32.32
C VAL A 707 -14.60 -19.92 -32.84
N GLY A 708 -15.38 -19.07 -32.18
CA GLY A 708 -15.43 -17.63 -32.42
C GLY A 708 -16.14 -17.19 -33.71
N TYR A 709 -15.96 -15.92 -34.07
CA TYR A 709 -16.65 -15.31 -35.21
C TYR A 709 -16.32 -15.96 -36.55
N SER A 710 -17.32 -16.00 -37.43
CA SER A 710 -17.23 -16.44 -38.83
C SER A 710 -16.65 -17.85 -39.01
N ARG A 711 -16.66 -18.67 -37.95
CA ARG A 711 -16.10 -20.03 -37.95
C ARG A 711 -14.66 -20.09 -38.48
N ARG A 712 -13.85 -19.06 -38.22
CA ARG A 712 -12.48 -18.95 -38.79
C ARG A 712 -11.54 -20.04 -38.29
N PHE A 713 -11.78 -20.55 -37.08
CA PHE A 713 -11.10 -21.72 -36.56
C PHE A 713 -12.07 -22.91 -36.52
N ARG A 714 -11.71 -23.98 -37.21
CA ARG A 714 -12.46 -25.24 -37.26
C ARG A 714 -11.70 -26.32 -36.52
N VAL A 715 -12.42 -27.07 -35.71
CA VAL A 715 -11.86 -28.11 -34.86
C VAL A 715 -11.78 -29.42 -35.65
N THR A 716 -10.59 -29.99 -35.75
CA THR A 716 -10.33 -31.26 -36.47
C THR A 716 -10.26 -32.47 -35.53
N GLN A 717 -9.99 -32.23 -34.24
CA GLN A 717 -9.87 -33.24 -33.19
C GLN A 717 -10.48 -32.72 -31.89
N LYS A 718 -10.93 -33.62 -31.01
CA LYS A 718 -11.47 -33.24 -29.70
C LYS A 718 -10.44 -32.39 -28.94
N MET A 719 -10.85 -31.21 -28.46
CA MET A 719 -9.95 -30.27 -27.78
C MET A 719 -10.60 -29.58 -26.58
N LYS A 720 -9.78 -29.11 -25.63
CA LYS A 720 -10.23 -28.24 -24.53
C LYS A 720 -9.96 -26.79 -24.88
N VAL A 721 -10.98 -25.95 -24.78
CA VAL A 721 -10.93 -24.52 -25.08
C VAL A 721 -11.25 -23.73 -23.82
N ALA A 722 -10.36 -22.82 -23.44
CA ALA A 722 -10.59 -21.85 -22.38
C ALA A 722 -11.05 -20.51 -22.97
N THR A 723 -12.05 -19.90 -22.36
CA THR A 723 -12.49 -18.52 -22.63
C THR A 723 -11.89 -17.61 -21.57
N ILE A 724 -11.29 -16.50 -22.00
CA ILE A 724 -10.69 -15.48 -21.13
C ILE A 724 -11.35 -14.11 -21.37
N PRO A 725 -11.57 -13.29 -20.32
CA PRO A 725 -12.36 -12.06 -20.36
C PRO A 725 -11.49 -10.87 -20.79
N ILE A 726 -10.86 -11.00 -21.96
CA ILE A 726 -10.12 -9.93 -22.60
C ILE A 726 -10.27 -10.01 -24.12
N GLY A 727 -10.53 -8.87 -24.76
CA GLY A 727 -10.79 -8.79 -26.19
C GLY A 727 -10.23 -7.52 -26.84
N TYR A 728 -10.71 -7.22 -28.04
CA TYR A 728 -10.19 -6.06 -28.79
C TYR A 728 -10.59 -4.71 -28.19
N ALA A 729 -11.68 -4.64 -27.42
CA ALA A 729 -12.05 -3.42 -26.72
C ALA A 729 -11.16 -3.15 -25.49
N ASP A 730 -10.38 -4.15 -25.04
CA ASP A 730 -9.31 -3.98 -24.03
C ASP A 730 -7.98 -3.54 -24.63
N GLY A 731 -7.85 -3.57 -25.96
CA GLY A 731 -6.61 -3.23 -26.67
C GLY A 731 -5.94 -4.41 -27.38
N ILE A 732 -6.49 -5.63 -27.32
CA ILE A 732 -5.89 -6.78 -28.01
C ILE A 732 -6.26 -6.79 -29.49
N ARG A 733 -5.27 -6.58 -30.36
CA ARG A 733 -5.50 -6.53 -31.80
C ARG A 733 -5.97 -7.87 -32.34
N ARG A 734 -7.04 -7.85 -33.15
CA ARG A 734 -7.59 -9.06 -33.81
C ARG A 734 -6.57 -9.85 -34.62
N ALA A 735 -5.53 -9.18 -35.13
CA ALA A 735 -4.43 -9.81 -35.88
C ALA A 735 -3.56 -10.76 -35.03
N TRP A 736 -3.62 -10.68 -33.71
CA TRP A 736 -2.93 -11.60 -32.79
C TRP A 736 -3.67 -12.95 -32.62
N GLY A 737 -4.95 -12.99 -32.98
CA GLY A 737 -5.75 -14.20 -32.91
C GLY A 737 -5.50 -15.15 -34.08
N ASN A 738 -6.35 -16.16 -34.17
CA ASN A 738 -6.41 -17.13 -35.26
C ASN A 738 -5.07 -17.84 -35.48
N GLU A 739 -4.55 -18.41 -34.39
CA GLU A 739 -3.35 -19.25 -34.31
C GLU A 739 -2.02 -18.52 -34.55
N LYS A 740 -2.05 -17.19 -34.72
CA LYS A 740 -0.84 -16.38 -34.86
C LYS A 740 -0.14 -16.11 -33.53
N GLY A 741 -0.92 -16.00 -32.46
CA GLY A 741 -0.45 -15.63 -31.14
C GLY A 741 -0.83 -16.65 -30.06
N PHE A 742 -0.29 -16.43 -28.86
CA PHE A 742 -0.57 -17.23 -27.68
C PHE A 742 -0.66 -16.35 -26.43
N VAL A 743 -1.19 -16.95 -25.36
CA VAL A 743 -1.06 -16.46 -23.98
C VAL A 743 -0.33 -17.50 -23.15
N THR A 744 0.16 -17.13 -21.96
CA THR A 744 0.84 -18.08 -21.06
C THR A 744 -0.09 -18.46 -19.90
N ILE A 745 -0.29 -19.76 -19.69
CA ILE A 745 -1.09 -20.34 -18.59
C ILE A 745 -0.23 -21.42 -17.94
N ASN A 746 -0.02 -21.35 -16.62
CA ASN A 746 0.82 -22.30 -15.87
C ASN A 746 2.20 -22.53 -16.52
N ASN A 747 2.84 -21.44 -16.98
CA ASN A 747 4.12 -21.43 -17.71
C ASN A 747 4.13 -22.18 -19.07
N GLN A 748 2.96 -22.50 -19.63
CA GLN A 748 2.81 -23.15 -20.93
C GLN A 748 2.11 -22.22 -21.93
N LYS A 749 2.44 -22.38 -23.22
CA LYS A 749 1.84 -21.58 -24.31
C LYS A 749 0.45 -22.12 -24.63
N ALA A 750 -0.56 -21.27 -24.51
CA ALA A 750 -1.93 -21.53 -24.93
C ALA A 750 -2.24 -20.73 -26.20
N THR A 751 -2.31 -21.41 -27.35
CA THR A 751 -2.54 -20.77 -28.67
C THR A 751 -3.92 -20.12 -28.74
N ILE A 752 -4.00 -18.89 -29.28
CA ILE A 752 -5.28 -18.16 -29.44
C ILE A 752 -6.03 -18.69 -30.64
N LEU A 753 -7.28 -19.11 -30.41
CA LEU A 753 -8.15 -19.74 -31.40
C LEU A 753 -9.14 -18.74 -31.99
N GLY A 754 -9.34 -18.81 -33.31
CA GLY A 754 -10.31 -17.99 -34.01
C GLY A 754 -10.06 -16.49 -33.90
N SER A 755 -11.04 -15.67 -34.29
CA SER A 755 -10.94 -14.23 -34.12
C SER A 755 -11.11 -13.80 -32.67
N ILE A 756 -10.29 -12.85 -32.22
CA ILE A 756 -10.51 -12.13 -30.96
C ILE A 756 -11.87 -11.41 -31.02
N CYS A 757 -12.69 -11.60 -29.97
CA CYS A 757 -14.00 -10.97 -29.82
C CYS A 757 -13.88 -9.63 -29.08
N MET A 758 -15.01 -8.93 -28.88
CA MET A 758 -15.02 -7.59 -28.27
C MET A 758 -14.43 -7.60 -26.86
N ASP A 759 -14.91 -8.51 -26.02
CA ASP A 759 -14.56 -8.57 -24.59
C ASP A 759 -13.94 -9.90 -24.17
N MET A 760 -13.76 -10.83 -25.12
CA MET A 760 -13.27 -12.17 -24.84
C MET A 760 -12.39 -12.71 -25.96
N MET A 761 -11.54 -13.66 -25.63
CA MET A 761 -10.88 -14.51 -26.61
C MET A 761 -10.78 -15.95 -26.11
N MET A 762 -10.54 -16.87 -27.03
CA MET A 762 -10.51 -18.30 -26.75
C MET A 762 -9.11 -18.85 -27.00
N VAL A 763 -8.65 -19.75 -26.15
CA VAL A 763 -7.31 -20.33 -26.22
C VAL A 763 -7.36 -21.85 -26.07
N ASN A 764 -6.46 -22.56 -26.76
CA ASN A 764 -6.31 -24.00 -26.64
C ASN A 764 -5.60 -24.36 -25.32
N VAL A 765 -6.25 -25.18 -24.50
CA VAL A 765 -5.73 -25.66 -23.22
C VAL A 765 -5.75 -27.19 -23.13
N THR A 766 -5.75 -27.89 -24.27
CA THR A 766 -5.86 -29.36 -24.32
C THR A 766 -4.78 -30.04 -23.50
N ASP A 767 -3.54 -29.56 -23.61
CA ASP A 767 -2.36 -30.13 -22.93
C ASP A 767 -1.97 -29.37 -21.64
N ILE A 768 -2.78 -28.41 -21.22
CA ILE A 768 -2.51 -27.54 -20.07
C ILE A 768 -3.42 -27.94 -18.91
N ASN A 769 -2.84 -28.33 -17.78
CA ASN A 769 -3.61 -28.58 -16.56
C ASN A 769 -4.02 -27.25 -15.93
N CYS A 770 -5.24 -26.80 -16.19
CA CYS A 770 -5.79 -25.54 -15.66
C CYS A 770 -7.29 -25.63 -15.37
N LYS A 771 -7.79 -24.72 -14.55
CA LYS A 771 -9.21 -24.59 -14.15
C LYS A 771 -9.69 -23.13 -14.26
N PRO A 772 -11.01 -22.87 -14.30
CA PRO A 772 -11.54 -21.52 -14.17
C PRO A 772 -10.99 -20.81 -12.93
N GLY A 773 -10.63 -19.54 -13.08
CA GLY A 773 -9.96 -18.71 -12.08
C GLY A 773 -8.43 -18.73 -12.14
N ASP A 774 -7.81 -19.66 -12.87
CA ASP A 774 -6.34 -19.67 -13.02
C ASP A 774 -5.84 -18.45 -13.80
N GLU A 775 -4.67 -17.93 -13.42
CA GLU A 775 -4.04 -16.76 -14.03
C GLU A 775 -3.62 -17.02 -15.48
N VAL A 776 -3.84 -16.01 -16.32
CA VAL A 776 -3.45 -15.99 -17.73
C VAL A 776 -2.65 -14.74 -18.03
N ILE A 777 -1.41 -14.90 -18.49
CA ILE A 777 -0.54 -13.80 -18.91
C ILE A 777 -0.73 -13.56 -20.40
N VAL A 778 -1.27 -12.40 -20.76
CA VAL A 778 -1.50 -11.99 -22.15
C VAL A 778 -0.24 -11.44 -22.78
N PHE A 779 0.51 -10.61 -22.06
CA PHE A 779 1.88 -10.22 -22.38
C PHE A 779 2.66 -9.85 -21.11
N GLY A 780 3.99 -9.92 -21.18
CA GLY A 780 4.91 -9.51 -20.13
C GLY A 780 6.28 -10.11 -20.42
N LYS A 781 6.83 -10.88 -19.47
CA LYS A 781 8.06 -11.66 -19.72
C LYS A 781 7.89 -12.68 -20.85
N ASN A 782 6.71 -13.30 -20.96
CA ASN A 782 6.36 -14.26 -21.99
C ASN A 782 4.82 -14.35 -22.16
N PRO A 783 4.24 -14.05 -23.33
CA PRO A 783 4.90 -13.52 -24.53
C PRO A 783 5.41 -12.08 -24.31
N LYS A 784 6.45 -11.69 -25.05
CA LYS A 784 6.96 -10.31 -25.03
C LYS A 784 6.13 -9.40 -25.93
N VAL A 785 6.02 -8.13 -25.57
CA VAL A 785 5.36 -7.13 -26.42
C VAL A 785 6.04 -6.99 -27.79
N THR A 786 7.37 -7.11 -27.85
CA THR A 786 8.14 -7.07 -29.10
C THR A 786 7.84 -8.25 -30.02
N GLU A 787 7.66 -9.45 -29.47
CA GLU A 787 7.24 -10.65 -30.21
C GLU A 787 5.84 -10.45 -30.79
N MET A 788 4.91 -9.98 -29.96
CA MET A 788 3.54 -9.67 -30.38
C MET A 788 3.53 -8.63 -31.51
N ALA A 789 4.34 -7.58 -31.39
CA ALA A 789 4.46 -6.52 -32.40
C ALA A 789 4.95 -7.06 -33.75
N SER A 790 6.00 -7.90 -33.71
CA SER A 790 6.57 -8.53 -34.90
C SER A 790 5.56 -9.40 -35.64
N VAL A 791 4.80 -10.23 -34.93
CA VAL A 791 3.84 -11.18 -35.54
C VAL A 791 2.67 -10.46 -36.22
N ILE A 792 2.20 -9.35 -35.64
CA ILE A 792 1.05 -8.61 -36.16
C ILE A 792 1.44 -7.44 -37.08
N GLY A 793 2.74 -7.25 -37.34
CA GLY A 793 3.26 -6.22 -38.24
C GLY A 793 3.09 -4.79 -37.71
N THR A 794 3.40 -4.56 -36.44
CA THR A 794 3.34 -3.24 -35.77
C THR A 794 4.60 -2.99 -34.92
N ILE A 795 4.59 -1.90 -34.15
CA ILE A 795 5.60 -1.51 -33.18
C ILE A 795 5.09 -1.67 -31.74
N PRO A 796 5.98 -1.92 -30.75
CA PRO A 796 5.61 -2.06 -29.34
C PRO A 796 4.79 -0.90 -28.77
N TYR A 797 5.03 0.33 -29.26
CA TYR A 797 4.25 1.51 -28.88
C TYR A 797 2.75 1.31 -29.09
N GLU A 798 2.34 0.75 -30.23
CA GLU A 798 0.94 0.60 -30.61
C GLU A 798 0.20 -0.45 -29.78
N ILE A 799 0.94 -1.40 -29.18
CA ILE A 799 0.40 -2.39 -28.26
C ILE A 799 0.20 -1.77 -26.88
N LEU A 800 1.24 -1.13 -26.33
CA LEU A 800 1.20 -0.56 -24.99
C LEU A 800 0.19 0.58 -24.87
N THR A 801 0.16 1.51 -25.84
CA THR A 801 -0.83 2.60 -25.86
C THR A 801 -2.23 2.14 -26.22
N GLY A 802 -2.35 0.98 -26.87
CA GLY A 802 -3.63 0.38 -27.25
C GLY A 802 -4.42 -0.17 -26.07
N ILE A 803 -3.78 -0.40 -24.92
CA ILE A 803 -4.44 -0.96 -23.74
C ILE A 803 -5.45 0.03 -23.16
N SER A 804 -6.72 -0.33 -23.27
CA SER A 804 -7.85 0.52 -22.88
C SER A 804 -7.78 0.93 -21.41
N GLN A 805 -8.26 2.13 -21.10
CA GLN A 805 -8.36 2.63 -19.71
C GLN A 805 -9.31 1.78 -18.85
N ARG A 806 -10.14 0.92 -19.44
CA ARG A 806 -10.99 -0.04 -18.71
C ARG A 806 -10.19 -1.15 -18.02
N VAL A 807 -8.95 -1.39 -18.44
CA VAL A 807 -8.03 -2.33 -17.78
C VAL A 807 -7.42 -1.63 -16.57
N LYS A 808 -7.55 -2.23 -15.38
CA LYS A 808 -7.01 -1.64 -14.15
C LYS A 808 -5.49 -1.70 -14.14
N ARG A 809 -4.82 -0.57 -13.92
CA ARG A 809 -3.37 -0.53 -13.68
C ARG A 809 -3.10 -0.80 -12.20
N ILE A 810 -2.17 -1.70 -11.89
CA ILE A 810 -1.70 -1.98 -10.54
C ILE A 810 -0.20 -1.73 -10.49
N PHE A 811 0.23 -0.78 -9.66
CA PHE A 811 1.64 -0.45 -9.48
C PHE A 811 2.17 -1.15 -8.23
N TYR A 812 3.32 -1.78 -8.34
CA TYR A 812 3.94 -2.50 -7.22
C TYR A 812 5.46 -2.29 -7.18
N LYS A 813 6.01 -2.52 -5.99
CA LYS A 813 7.43 -2.65 -5.69
C LYS A 813 7.62 -3.97 -4.95
N ASN A 814 8.69 -4.69 -5.27
CA ASN A 814 9.02 -5.97 -4.65
C ASN A 814 9.78 -5.79 -3.32
#